data_AF-A0AAU9W8I6-F1
#
_entry.id   AF-A0AAU9W8I6-F1
#
_cell.length_a   1.000
_cell.length_b   1.000
_cell.length_c   1.000
_cell.angle_alpha   90.00
_cell.angle_beta   90.00
_cell.angle_gamma   90.00
#
_symmetry.space_group_name_H-M   'P 1'
#
loop_
_entity.id
_entity.type
_entity.pdbx_description
1 polymer ?
#
loop_
_entity_poly.entity_id
_entity_poly.type
_entity_poly.pdbx_seq_one_letter_code
_entity_poly.pdbx_strand_id
1 'polypeptide(L)'
;MLTGYPMISMGKFVPLLVFIFHVTEGAVKSNETQLYKDLFKNYNKYNHPTVKGADAVKVVFDFQLIRIIDVSAKDQFIKTYAWVNQYWNNPQLRWDPNKYNGIKEIHIQPSDVWVPDILLYNNVDEEDRFAGGKFTYKTNVAMTHDGNSTWLNPAIFKSICKVDVTYFPFDEQDCSLKFGSWSFDSSKVDLHAHGGSMMNDNYVKNGEWRLTLLKSQRNKQKYQCCPHEFIDVTIQMQLQRESLDYILKLIIPCSLISSMIFLGFVLPPESGERIGLSITVLLAMTVFQQLSSELMPSYGFPLLGQYYFACMIEIGASLVVTTLILNFYHRNSRRMPKFLRVVILKWLARVVFPKSSAKDWEVISTNVEAPNCKSTANDNGEQGDSDSEKGSFFLVQSLLEHDKSKISPTYSDPWIPLERKNEFGNSANGTSHYKNTNGQAYDMLSGNRSRHTGNQRKTRFSNYQNNTRRETSRNDCCTHRQSPEKRGSSIGATSILLDLFQSTNDSELSPQMLKNQKEWIKAARVLDRLFLIISVLIGVTTLFALVEKYRPNSLEDLISHRDIITTSKLISLALFIEEDRLPHLLFYGPPGTGKTSTILAVAKQIYSPREFNSMVLELNASDDRGIGIVRGAVLNFASTRTIFKSGFKIVILDEADAMTQDAQNALRRVMEKFTENTRFCLICNYLTKIIPALQSRCTRFRFGPLDNEQMKSRLEHVIKTEGVQVSDDGMKSLVRLANGDMRKALNILQSTSMAFSIVDEVNVYTCTGQPLRSDIANIVEWMLNEDFNTAYSNITKLKTLKGLALQDILTEVHLYVHRVNFPQKIRIHLLEKMADVEYRLAAGTSEKIQLSSLIAAFQVARDMVTPDS
;
A
#
# COMPACT_ATOMS: atom_id res chain seq x y z
N MET A 1 62.18 6.56 -50.73
CA MET A 1 62.41 7.71 -49.82
C MET A 1 61.87 7.31 -48.46
N LEU A 2 62.58 7.38 -47.33
CA LEU A 2 63.98 7.75 -47.02
C LEU A 2 64.41 6.84 -45.84
N THR A 3 65.31 5.87 -46.03
CA THR A 3 66.78 5.89 -45.74
C THR A 3 67.22 5.85 -44.27
N GLY A 4 67.94 4.79 -43.91
CA GLY A 4 69.22 4.89 -43.18
C GLY A 4 69.25 4.56 -41.68
N TYR A 5 69.97 3.49 -41.32
CA TYR A 5 71.17 3.48 -40.44
C TYR A 5 71.73 2.02 -40.38
N PRO A 6 72.97 1.74 -39.90
CA PRO A 6 73.85 0.80 -40.61
C PRO A 6 74.12 -0.55 -39.93
N MET A 7 74.64 -1.50 -40.70
CA MET A 7 75.28 -2.72 -40.17
C MET A 7 76.51 -2.39 -39.32
N ILE A 8 76.67 -3.12 -38.21
CA ILE A 8 77.89 -3.14 -37.38
C ILE A 8 78.47 -4.57 -37.38
N SER A 9 79.81 -4.68 -37.35
CA SER A 9 80.54 -5.91 -37.66
C SER A 9 80.37 -7.06 -36.65
N MET A 10 79.95 -8.22 -37.15
CA MET A 10 79.87 -9.52 -36.43
C MET A 10 81.27 -10.15 -36.19
N GLY A 11 82.27 -9.37 -35.78
CA GLY A 11 83.68 -9.79 -35.79
C GLY A 11 84.28 -10.28 -34.46
N LYS A 12 83.70 -9.96 -33.30
CA LYS A 12 84.39 -10.12 -31.99
C LYS A 12 83.58 -10.71 -30.83
N PHE A 13 82.31 -11.06 -31.02
CA PHE A 13 81.45 -11.56 -29.92
C PHE A 13 81.46 -13.08 -29.71
N VAL A 14 81.99 -13.86 -30.65
CA VAL A 14 81.96 -15.34 -30.58
C VAL A 14 82.64 -15.92 -29.32
N PRO A 15 83.85 -15.49 -28.90
CA PRO A 15 84.49 -16.04 -27.70
C PRO A 15 83.72 -15.72 -26.41
N LEU A 16 83.12 -14.52 -26.35
CA LEU A 16 82.36 -14.07 -25.19
C LEU A 16 81.05 -14.87 -25.04
N LEU A 17 80.36 -15.14 -26.15
CA LEU A 17 79.14 -15.96 -26.16
C LEU A 17 79.41 -17.40 -25.74
N VAL A 18 80.51 -18.01 -26.19
CA VAL A 18 80.89 -19.38 -25.77
C VAL A 18 81.22 -19.43 -24.27
N PHE A 19 81.94 -18.44 -23.75
CA PHE A 19 82.25 -18.37 -22.31
C PHE A 19 81.00 -18.18 -21.45
N ILE A 20 80.06 -17.33 -21.89
CA ILE A 20 78.75 -17.15 -21.22
C ILE A 20 77.91 -18.44 -21.28
N PHE A 21 77.96 -19.20 -22.38
CA PHE A 21 77.29 -20.50 -22.48
C PHE A 21 77.86 -21.52 -21.47
N HIS A 22 79.18 -21.67 -21.37
CA HIS A 22 79.79 -22.61 -20.42
C HIS A 22 79.63 -22.19 -18.95
N VAL A 23 79.58 -20.89 -18.64
CA VAL A 23 79.34 -20.41 -17.27
C VAL A 23 77.85 -20.57 -16.86
N THR A 24 76.91 -20.64 -17.80
CA THR A 24 75.47 -20.77 -17.49
C THR A 24 74.97 -22.21 -17.33
N GLU A 25 75.73 -23.24 -17.72
CA GLU A 25 75.41 -24.64 -17.37
C GLU A 25 75.59 -24.93 -15.86
N GLY A 26 76.31 -24.07 -15.14
CA GLY A 26 76.42 -24.09 -13.67
C GLY A 26 75.16 -23.65 -12.91
N ALA A 27 74.01 -23.50 -13.58
CA ALA A 27 72.75 -23.15 -12.95
C ALA A 27 72.30 -24.23 -11.96
N VAL A 28 72.38 -23.92 -10.65
CA VAL A 28 71.90 -24.78 -9.56
C VAL A 28 70.42 -25.10 -9.78
N LYS A 29 70.13 -26.34 -10.21
CA LYS A 29 68.76 -26.82 -10.37
C LYS A 29 68.09 -26.84 -9.00
N SER A 30 67.09 -25.99 -8.79
CA SER A 30 66.26 -26.08 -7.59
C SER A 30 65.65 -27.47 -7.51
N ASN A 31 65.77 -28.13 -6.35
CA ASN A 31 65.20 -29.44 -6.10
C ASN A 31 63.66 -29.44 -6.28
N GLU A 32 63.01 -28.29 -6.07
CA GLU A 32 61.59 -28.09 -6.34
C GLU A 32 61.29 -28.07 -7.85
N THR A 33 62.15 -27.46 -8.67
CA THR A 33 62.03 -27.51 -10.14
C THR A 33 62.30 -28.91 -10.69
N GLN A 34 63.13 -29.71 -10.03
CA GLN A 34 63.30 -31.13 -10.36
C GLN A 34 62.07 -31.94 -9.95
N LEU A 35 61.58 -31.78 -8.71
CA LEU A 35 60.34 -32.39 -8.22
C LEU A 35 59.15 -32.12 -9.16
N TYR A 36 58.98 -30.87 -9.60
CA TYR A 36 57.95 -30.47 -10.57
C TYR A 36 58.08 -31.25 -11.89
N LYS A 37 59.30 -31.32 -12.45
CA LYS A 37 59.56 -32.06 -13.70
C LYS A 37 59.33 -33.56 -13.56
N ASP A 38 59.66 -34.14 -12.41
CA ASP A 38 59.46 -35.57 -12.15
C ASP A 38 57.97 -35.91 -11.95
N LEU A 39 57.23 -35.11 -11.17
CA LEU A 39 55.78 -35.25 -10.95
C LEU A 39 54.99 -35.16 -12.26
N PHE A 40 55.24 -34.12 -13.06
CA PHE A 40 54.42 -33.82 -14.24
C PHE A 40 54.82 -34.59 -15.51
N LYS A 41 55.94 -35.33 -15.51
CA LYS A 41 56.48 -36.03 -16.69
C LYS A 41 55.48 -36.95 -17.41
N ASN A 42 54.68 -37.68 -16.65
CA ASN A 42 53.69 -38.65 -17.15
C ASN A 42 52.25 -38.31 -16.70
N TYR A 43 52.02 -37.13 -16.13
CA TYR A 43 50.73 -36.77 -15.54
C TYR A 43 49.77 -36.19 -16.59
N ASN A 44 48.58 -36.80 -16.73
CA ASN A 44 47.51 -36.26 -17.56
C ASN A 44 46.40 -35.63 -16.71
N LYS A 45 46.35 -34.30 -16.69
CA LYS A 45 45.37 -33.49 -15.94
C LYS A 45 43.90 -33.67 -16.33
N TYR A 46 43.60 -34.33 -17.45
CA TYR A 46 42.24 -34.69 -17.85
C TYR A 46 41.80 -36.06 -17.29
N ASN A 47 42.72 -36.88 -16.79
CA ASN A 47 42.37 -38.15 -16.17
C ASN A 47 41.80 -37.92 -14.76
N HIS A 48 40.77 -38.70 -14.41
CA HIS A 48 40.19 -38.70 -13.08
C HIS A 48 41.21 -39.26 -12.06
N PRO A 49 41.53 -38.56 -10.94
CA PRO A 49 42.71 -38.84 -10.11
C PRO A 49 42.52 -40.06 -9.19
N THR A 50 42.50 -41.24 -9.80
CA THR A 50 42.21 -42.53 -9.18
C THR A 50 43.20 -43.58 -9.66
N VAL A 51 43.45 -44.61 -8.84
CA VAL A 51 44.39 -45.70 -9.17
C VAL A 51 43.68 -46.90 -9.82
N LYS A 52 42.40 -47.11 -9.50
CA LYS A 52 41.59 -48.25 -9.99
C LYS A 52 40.41 -47.87 -10.89
N GLY A 53 40.20 -46.57 -11.19
CA GLY A 53 39.17 -46.06 -12.10
C GLY A 53 37.70 -46.19 -11.65
N ALA A 54 37.41 -47.11 -10.73
CA ALA A 54 36.07 -47.38 -10.19
C ALA A 54 35.72 -46.51 -8.96
N ASP A 55 36.71 -46.10 -8.16
CA ASP A 55 36.49 -45.36 -6.91
C ASP A 55 36.10 -43.90 -7.16
N ALA A 56 35.20 -43.36 -6.34
CA ALA A 56 34.85 -41.93 -6.36
C ALA A 56 35.92 -41.09 -5.63
N VAL A 57 36.23 -39.92 -6.17
CA VAL A 57 37.09 -38.92 -5.52
C VAL A 57 36.25 -38.19 -4.48
N LYS A 58 36.59 -38.37 -3.20
CA LYS A 58 35.99 -37.62 -2.10
C LYS A 58 36.52 -36.18 -2.14
N VAL A 59 35.62 -35.23 -2.37
CA VAL A 59 35.91 -33.78 -2.29
C VAL A 59 35.23 -33.24 -1.05
N VAL A 60 36.02 -32.69 -0.12
CA VAL A 60 35.48 -31.95 1.03
C VAL A 60 35.36 -30.48 0.64
N PHE A 61 34.16 -29.94 0.78
CA PHE A 61 33.76 -28.58 0.44
C PHE A 61 33.44 -27.82 1.73
N ASP A 62 34.22 -26.78 2.00
CA ASP A 62 34.01 -25.83 3.08
C ASP A 62 33.67 -24.45 2.48
N PHE A 63 32.66 -23.79 3.05
CA PHE A 63 32.16 -22.49 2.62
C PHE A 63 32.06 -21.60 3.84
N GLN A 64 32.79 -20.49 3.83
CA GLN A 64 32.84 -19.55 4.94
C GLN A 64 32.35 -18.18 4.46
N LEU A 65 31.21 -17.74 4.99
CA LEU A 65 30.61 -16.47 4.60
C LEU A 65 31.38 -15.31 5.25
N ILE A 66 31.99 -14.45 4.43
CA ILE A 66 32.73 -13.28 4.92
C ILE A 66 31.82 -12.05 4.99
N ARG A 67 30.98 -11.81 3.97
CA ARG A 67 30.04 -10.68 3.96
C ARG A 67 28.89 -10.89 2.98
N ILE A 68 27.68 -10.48 3.37
CA ILE A 68 26.56 -10.27 2.43
C ILE A 68 26.75 -8.87 1.82
N ILE A 69 26.96 -8.80 0.50
CA ILE A 69 27.20 -7.53 -0.21
C ILE A 69 25.88 -6.82 -0.49
N ASP A 70 24.90 -7.53 -1.04
CA ASP A 70 23.68 -6.98 -1.61
C ASP A 70 22.57 -8.05 -1.69
N VAL A 71 21.31 -7.64 -1.59
CA VAL A 71 20.10 -8.50 -1.65
C VAL A 71 19.02 -7.74 -2.45
N SER A 72 19.12 -7.77 -3.79
CA SER A 72 18.17 -7.05 -4.63
C SER A 72 16.79 -7.74 -4.62
N ALA A 73 15.85 -7.14 -3.90
CA ALA A 73 14.44 -7.54 -3.95
C ALA A 73 13.80 -7.29 -5.33
N LYS A 74 14.33 -6.34 -6.11
CA LYS A 74 13.86 -6.03 -7.46
C LYS A 74 14.28 -7.07 -8.48
N ASP A 75 15.57 -7.40 -8.49
CA ASP A 75 16.21 -8.27 -9.49
C ASP A 75 16.36 -9.73 -9.02
N GLN A 76 15.94 -10.01 -7.77
CA GLN A 76 15.74 -11.34 -7.19
C GLN A 76 17.02 -12.18 -7.13
N PHE A 77 18.09 -11.54 -6.63
CA PHE A 77 19.37 -12.17 -6.35
C PHE A 77 19.92 -11.75 -4.98
N ILE A 78 20.80 -12.59 -4.44
CA ILE A 78 21.70 -12.25 -3.34
C ILE A 78 23.15 -12.31 -3.81
N LYS A 79 23.96 -11.32 -3.42
CA LYS A 79 25.38 -11.23 -3.73
C LYS A 79 26.20 -11.41 -2.46
N THR A 80 26.92 -12.52 -2.35
CA THR A 80 27.74 -12.89 -1.17
C THR A 80 29.22 -12.89 -1.50
N TYR A 81 30.07 -12.46 -0.57
CA TYR A 81 31.51 -12.71 -0.56
C TYR A 81 31.83 -13.82 0.44
N ALA A 82 32.48 -14.87 -0.03
CA ALA A 82 32.80 -16.06 0.75
C ALA A 82 34.17 -16.63 0.38
N TRP A 83 34.75 -17.41 1.29
CA TRP A 83 35.85 -18.31 0.98
C TRP A 83 35.28 -19.69 0.64
N VAL A 84 35.67 -20.23 -0.51
CA VAL A 84 35.38 -21.60 -0.92
C VAL A 84 36.67 -22.40 -0.86
N ASN A 85 36.67 -23.35 0.07
CA ASN A 85 37.83 -24.15 0.44
C ASN A 85 37.54 -25.60 0.01
N GLN A 86 38.40 -26.14 -0.86
CA GLN A 86 38.22 -27.47 -1.45
C GLN A 86 39.43 -28.34 -1.13
N TYR A 87 39.15 -29.55 -0.63
CA TYR A 87 40.16 -30.53 -0.24
C TYR A 87 39.89 -31.88 -0.90
N TRP A 88 40.89 -32.46 -1.56
CA TRP A 88 40.82 -33.80 -2.16
C TRP A 88 42.18 -34.49 -2.11
N ASN A 89 42.24 -35.82 -2.31
CA ASN A 89 43.51 -36.53 -2.51
C ASN A 89 43.68 -36.92 -3.98
N ASN A 90 44.87 -36.72 -4.53
CA ASN A 90 45.29 -37.25 -5.81
C ASN A 90 46.47 -38.22 -5.60
N PRO A 91 46.23 -39.54 -5.57
CA PRO A 91 47.29 -40.54 -5.37
C PRO A 91 48.38 -40.57 -6.44
N GLN A 92 48.16 -39.95 -7.61
CA GLN A 92 49.12 -39.91 -8.72
C GLN A 92 50.22 -38.85 -8.53
N LEU A 93 50.02 -37.88 -7.63
CA LEU A 93 50.93 -36.75 -7.39
C LEU A 93 51.54 -36.81 -5.98
N ARG A 94 52.06 -37.98 -5.61
CA ARG A 94 52.77 -38.23 -4.34
C ARG A 94 54.28 -38.27 -4.57
N TRP A 95 55.05 -37.82 -3.59
CA TRP A 95 56.51 -37.90 -3.60
C TRP A 95 57.07 -38.22 -2.21
N ASP A 96 58.35 -38.58 -2.18
CA ASP A 96 59.12 -38.83 -0.96
C ASP A 96 59.96 -37.58 -0.65
N PRO A 97 59.68 -36.82 0.43
CA PRO A 97 60.42 -35.61 0.79
C PRO A 97 61.93 -35.86 0.95
N ASN A 98 62.34 -37.06 1.34
CA ASN A 98 63.75 -37.39 1.54
C ASN A 98 64.56 -37.33 0.24
N LYS A 99 63.91 -37.55 -0.92
CA LYS A 99 64.55 -37.46 -2.25
C LYS A 99 64.66 -36.03 -2.77
N TYR A 100 63.89 -35.10 -2.20
CA TYR A 100 63.78 -33.71 -2.65
C TYR A 100 64.10 -32.73 -1.51
N ASN A 101 65.13 -33.04 -0.71
CA ASN A 101 65.68 -32.18 0.34
C ASN A 101 64.64 -31.67 1.38
N GLY A 102 63.69 -32.54 1.74
CA GLY A 102 62.69 -32.26 2.79
C GLY A 102 61.46 -31.48 2.34
N ILE A 103 61.27 -31.20 1.04
CA ILE A 103 60.08 -30.52 0.52
C ILE A 103 58.82 -31.36 0.81
N LYS A 104 57.90 -30.82 1.61
CA LYS A 104 56.63 -31.46 2.01
C LYS A 104 55.39 -30.87 1.35
N GLU A 105 55.49 -29.65 0.85
CA GLU A 105 54.40 -28.89 0.21
C GLU A 105 54.95 -28.09 -0.98
N ILE A 106 54.14 -27.94 -2.03
CA ILE A 106 54.41 -27.13 -3.23
C ILE A 106 53.14 -26.43 -3.68
N HIS A 107 53.25 -25.26 -4.32
CA HIS A 107 52.11 -24.53 -4.89
C HIS A 107 52.11 -24.62 -6.42
N ILE A 108 51.01 -25.09 -7.00
CA ILE A 108 50.88 -25.35 -8.44
C ILE A 108 49.70 -24.57 -9.02
N GLN A 109 49.81 -24.09 -10.25
CA GLN A 109 48.70 -23.40 -10.91
C GLN A 109 47.53 -24.37 -11.18
N PRO A 110 46.26 -23.97 -10.97
CA PRO A 110 45.11 -24.82 -11.22
C PRO A 110 44.95 -25.19 -12.70
N SER A 111 45.69 -24.57 -13.62
CA SER A 111 45.77 -24.96 -15.03
C SER A 111 46.36 -26.35 -15.24
N ASP A 112 47.28 -26.78 -14.38
CA ASP A 112 48.21 -27.89 -14.65
C ASP A 112 47.88 -29.17 -13.90
N VAL A 113 47.11 -29.06 -12.81
CA VAL A 113 46.52 -30.18 -12.07
C VAL A 113 45.07 -30.45 -12.46
N TRP A 114 44.59 -31.65 -12.12
CA TRP A 114 43.15 -31.91 -12.06
C TRP A 114 42.60 -31.20 -10.82
N VAL A 115 41.47 -30.52 -10.98
CA VAL A 115 40.67 -29.93 -9.90
C VAL A 115 39.21 -30.30 -10.16
N PRO A 116 38.38 -30.48 -9.11
CA PRO A 116 36.96 -30.76 -9.31
C PRO A 116 36.23 -29.52 -9.89
N ASP A 117 35.20 -29.77 -10.69
CA ASP A 117 34.41 -28.77 -11.40
C ASP A 117 33.19 -28.32 -10.56
N ILE A 118 33.43 -27.93 -9.31
CA ILE A 118 32.37 -27.47 -8.41
C ILE A 118 31.92 -26.06 -8.83
N LEU A 119 30.68 -25.98 -9.34
CA LEU A 119 30.01 -24.77 -9.83
C LEU A 119 28.75 -24.45 -9.01
N LEU A 120 28.36 -23.18 -9.00
CA LEU A 120 27.08 -22.70 -8.47
C LEU A 120 25.96 -22.89 -9.52
N TYR A 121 25.03 -23.80 -9.28
CA TYR A 121 23.94 -24.11 -10.24
C TYR A 121 22.90 -22.99 -10.37
N ASN A 122 22.60 -22.24 -9.30
CA ASN A 122 21.62 -21.14 -9.30
C ASN A 122 22.28 -19.75 -9.44
N ASN A 123 23.35 -19.67 -10.22
CA ASN A 123 24.04 -18.44 -10.57
C ASN A 123 23.16 -17.52 -11.45
N VAL A 124 23.32 -16.20 -11.28
CA VAL A 124 22.69 -15.16 -12.11
C VAL A 124 23.64 -13.98 -12.37
N ASP A 125 24.95 -14.22 -12.31
CA ASP A 125 25.96 -13.31 -12.86
C ASP A 125 26.16 -13.55 -14.37
N GLU A 126 26.11 -12.48 -15.16
CA GLU A 126 26.27 -12.55 -16.62
C GLU A 126 27.74 -12.48 -17.04
N GLU A 127 28.59 -11.86 -16.20
CA GLU A 127 30.03 -11.74 -16.39
C GLU A 127 30.72 -13.08 -16.07
N ASP A 128 30.42 -13.67 -14.93
CA ASP A 128 30.92 -14.98 -14.51
C ASP A 128 29.82 -16.05 -14.55
N ARG A 129 29.47 -16.47 -15.77
CA ARG A 129 28.40 -17.46 -16.03
C ARG A 129 28.67 -18.81 -15.38
N PHE A 130 29.93 -19.18 -15.18
CA PHE A 130 30.35 -20.47 -14.65
C PHE A 130 30.91 -20.35 -13.23
N ALA A 131 30.30 -19.50 -12.40
CA ALA A 131 30.71 -19.18 -11.03
C ALA A 131 31.15 -20.43 -10.22
N GLY A 132 32.46 -20.61 -10.13
CA GLY A 132 33.14 -21.82 -9.70
C GLY A 132 34.31 -22.22 -10.61
N GLY A 133 34.89 -23.39 -10.34
CA GLY A 133 35.95 -23.99 -11.15
C GLY A 133 37.14 -23.07 -11.50
N LYS A 134 37.86 -23.38 -12.58
CA LYS A 134 39.09 -22.67 -13.00
C LYS A 134 38.86 -21.24 -13.56
N PHE A 135 37.61 -20.79 -13.68
CA PHE A 135 37.28 -19.48 -14.25
C PHE A 135 37.20 -18.40 -13.15
N THR A 136 36.45 -18.69 -12.07
CA THR A 136 36.35 -17.82 -10.89
C THR A 136 37.58 -17.94 -9.99
N TYR A 137 38.09 -19.16 -9.80
CA TYR A 137 39.13 -19.47 -8.82
C TYR A 137 40.55 -19.28 -9.39
N LYS A 138 41.22 -18.22 -8.96
CA LYS A 138 42.52 -17.76 -9.48
C LYS A 138 43.72 -18.04 -8.56
N THR A 139 43.51 -18.66 -7.41
CA THR A 139 44.61 -19.03 -6.49
C THR A 139 45.33 -20.30 -6.94
N ASN A 140 46.57 -20.48 -6.50
CA ASN A 140 47.32 -21.73 -6.68
C ASN A 140 46.74 -22.83 -5.78
N VAL A 141 46.83 -24.08 -6.25
CA VAL A 141 46.54 -25.26 -5.44
C VAL A 141 47.77 -25.56 -4.58
N ALA A 142 47.59 -25.61 -3.27
CA ALA A 142 48.60 -26.15 -2.35
C ALA A 142 48.54 -27.68 -2.39
N MET A 143 49.69 -28.34 -2.60
CA MET A 143 49.78 -29.79 -2.66
C MET A 143 50.83 -30.29 -1.69
N THR A 144 50.46 -31.34 -0.94
CA THR A 144 51.33 -31.99 0.05
C THR A 144 51.87 -33.33 -0.47
N HIS A 145 52.98 -33.81 0.10
CA HIS A 145 53.64 -35.05 -0.33
C HIS A 145 52.76 -36.32 -0.30
N ASP A 146 51.76 -36.37 0.60
CA ASP A 146 50.72 -37.41 0.67
C ASP A 146 49.69 -37.35 -0.48
N GLY A 147 49.84 -36.39 -1.40
CA GLY A 147 48.92 -36.13 -2.50
C GLY A 147 47.62 -35.45 -2.05
N ASN A 148 47.53 -34.93 -0.82
CA ASN A 148 46.40 -34.07 -0.45
C ASN A 148 46.58 -32.71 -1.13
N SER A 149 45.56 -32.31 -1.88
CA SER A 149 45.43 -31.02 -2.56
C SER A 149 44.44 -30.14 -1.80
N THR A 150 44.82 -28.88 -1.59
CA THR A 150 44.04 -27.85 -0.89
C THR A 150 43.93 -26.63 -1.79
N TRP A 151 42.72 -26.13 -2.03
CA TRP A 151 42.47 -24.98 -2.90
C TRP A 151 41.50 -24.02 -2.20
N LEU A 152 42.02 -22.88 -1.74
CA LEU A 152 41.32 -21.89 -0.90
C LEU A 152 41.07 -20.64 -1.73
N ASN A 153 39.82 -20.35 -2.08
CA ASN A 153 39.51 -19.25 -3.00
C ASN A 153 38.50 -18.26 -2.42
N PRO A 154 38.86 -16.97 -2.26
CA PRO A 154 37.88 -15.92 -2.09
C PRO A 154 37.12 -15.69 -3.39
N ALA A 155 35.78 -15.73 -3.32
CA ALA A 155 34.91 -15.55 -4.47
C ALA A 155 33.67 -14.73 -4.13
N ILE A 156 33.13 -14.05 -5.14
CA ILE A 156 31.84 -13.36 -5.07
C ILE A 156 30.85 -14.20 -5.85
N PHE A 157 29.72 -14.52 -5.24
CA PHE A 157 28.64 -15.28 -5.85
C PHE A 157 27.38 -14.42 -5.93
N LYS A 158 26.75 -14.39 -7.11
CA LYS A 158 25.45 -13.74 -7.33
C LYS A 158 24.43 -14.85 -7.64
N SER A 159 23.70 -15.28 -6.62
CA SER A 159 22.77 -16.42 -6.71
C SER A 159 21.32 -15.95 -6.71
N ILE A 160 20.46 -16.65 -7.46
CA ILE A 160 19.01 -16.39 -7.46
C ILE A 160 18.45 -16.61 -6.05
N CYS A 161 17.75 -15.60 -5.51
CA CYS A 161 17.01 -15.71 -4.26
C CYS A 161 15.61 -15.08 -4.44
N LYS A 162 14.57 -15.80 -3.99
CA LYS A 162 13.19 -15.33 -4.10
C LYS A 162 12.83 -14.49 -2.88
N VAL A 163 12.91 -13.18 -3.02
CA VAL A 163 12.65 -12.21 -1.94
C VAL A 163 11.16 -11.86 -1.93
N ASP A 164 10.47 -12.16 -0.83
CA ASP A 164 9.05 -11.81 -0.62
C ASP A 164 8.94 -10.51 0.19
N VAL A 165 8.40 -9.46 -0.43
CA VAL A 165 8.26 -8.12 0.16
C VAL A 165 6.90 -7.86 0.81
N THR A 166 6.01 -8.86 0.92
CA THR A 166 4.60 -8.68 1.33
C THR A 166 4.45 -7.90 2.64
N TYR A 167 5.31 -8.16 3.63
CA TYR A 167 5.34 -7.55 4.96
C TYR A 167 6.49 -6.55 5.17
N PHE A 168 7.13 -6.06 4.09
CA PHE A 168 8.23 -5.10 4.15
C PHE A 168 7.88 -3.85 5.00
N PRO A 169 8.78 -3.39 5.90
CA PRO A 169 10.17 -3.81 6.13
C PRO A 169 10.33 -4.85 7.27
N PHE A 170 9.28 -5.57 7.63
CA PHE A 170 9.30 -6.61 8.67
C PHE A 170 9.42 -8.02 8.08
N ASP A 171 10.23 -8.15 7.02
CA ASP A 171 10.38 -9.36 6.22
C ASP A 171 11.56 -10.26 6.64
N GLU A 172 11.31 -11.57 6.55
CA GLU A 172 12.31 -12.63 6.68
C GLU A 172 12.46 -13.36 5.34
N GLN A 173 13.70 -13.66 4.95
CA GLN A 173 14.05 -14.21 3.64
C GLN A 173 14.89 -15.47 3.78
N ASP A 174 14.69 -16.43 2.87
CA ASP A 174 15.39 -17.72 2.87
C ASP A 174 16.12 -17.91 1.53
N CYS A 175 17.42 -17.58 1.52
CA CYS A 175 18.26 -17.62 0.32
C CYS A 175 19.17 -18.86 0.31
N SER A 176 19.37 -19.46 -0.87
CA SER A 176 20.20 -20.67 -1.02
C SER A 176 21.27 -20.52 -2.11
N LEU A 177 22.50 -20.97 -1.84
CA LEU A 177 23.53 -21.21 -2.87
C LEU A 177 23.66 -22.73 -3.09
N LYS A 178 23.46 -23.20 -4.32
CA LYS A 178 23.52 -24.63 -4.66
C LYS A 178 24.80 -24.96 -5.41
N PHE A 179 25.78 -25.56 -4.73
CA PHE A 179 27.07 -25.95 -5.31
C PHE A 179 27.09 -27.45 -5.68
N GLY A 180 27.66 -27.82 -6.81
CA GLY A 180 27.83 -29.23 -7.21
C GLY A 180 28.78 -29.40 -8.39
N SER A 181 29.21 -30.63 -8.66
CA SER A 181 29.94 -30.94 -9.90
C SER A 181 29.01 -30.78 -11.11
N TRP A 182 29.51 -30.21 -12.21
CA TRP A 182 28.73 -30.09 -13.44
C TRP A 182 28.79 -31.35 -14.30
N SER A 183 29.96 -31.99 -14.36
CA SER A 183 30.28 -33.06 -15.32
C SER A 183 30.28 -34.46 -14.71
N PHE A 184 30.44 -34.58 -13.39
CA PHE A 184 30.62 -35.85 -12.70
C PHE A 184 29.43 -36.21 -11.81
N ASP A 185 29.01 -37.47 -11.89
CA ASP A 185 27.98 -38.02 -11.02
C ASP A 185 28.57 -38.52 -9.69
N SER A 186 27.68 -39.02 -8.81
CA SER A 186 28.04 -39.59 -7.51
C SER A 186 28.92 -40.85 -7.53
N SER A 187 29.19 -41.44 -8.71
CA SER A 187 30.17 -42.53 -8.86
C SER A 187 31.59 -42.03 -9.14
N LYS A 188 31.74 -40.75 -9.50
CA LYS A 188 33.03 -40.12 -9.80
C LYS A 188 33.41 -39.05 -8.79
N VAL A 189 32.53 -38.11 -8.46
CA VAL A 189 32.80 -37.08 -7.44
C VAL A 189 31.82 -37.23 -6.29
N ASP A 190 32.35 -37.56 -5.11
CA ASP A 190 31.57 -37.60 -3.88
C ASP A 190 31.84 -36.34 -3.06
N LEU A 191 30.92 -35.37 -3.17
CA LEU A 191 31.03 -34.06 -2.52
C LEU A 191 30.50 -34.14 -1.07
N HIS A 192 31.32 -33.74 -0.09
CA HIS A 192 30.97 -33.70 1.33
C HIS A 192 31.10 -32.28 1.87
N ALA A 193 30.07 -31.78 2.55
CA ALA A 193 30.19 -30.55 3.32
C ALA A 193 31.15 -30.76 4.50
N HIS A 194 32.01 -29.77 4.79
CA HIS A 194 32.82 -29.76 5.99
C HIS A 194 31.96 -29.50 7.23
N GLY A 195 32.08 -30.35 8.26
CA GLY A 195 31.22 -30.32 9.46
C GLY A 195 31.57 -29.25 10.50
N GLY A 196 32.26 -28.18 10.11
CA GLY A 196 32.62 -27.07 10.99
C GLY A 196 31.51 -26.02 11.12
N SER A 197 31.73 -25.01 11.97
CA SER A 197 30.89 -23.82 11.94
C SER A 197 31.12 -23.06 10.63
N MET A 198 30.09 -22.98 9.80
CA MET A 198 30.09 -22.13 8.59
C MET A 198 30.20 -20.63 8.92
N MET A 199 29.85 -20.26 10.15
CA MET A 199 29.93 -18.90 10.67
C MET A 199 31.29 -18.76 11.36
N ASN A 200 32.20 -18.05 10.69
CA ASN A 200 33.55 -17.74 11.14
C ASN A 200 33.56 -16.38 11.88
N ASP A 201 34.48 -16.18 12.82
CA ASP A 201 34.71 -14.88 13.49
C ASP A 201 34.98 -13.74 12.49
N ASN A 202 35.46 -14.08 11.29
CA ASN A 202 35.69 -13.17 10.16
C ASN A 202 34.41 -12.64 9.47
N TYR A 203 33.19 -13.01 9.92
CA TYR A 203 31.95 -12.52 9.32
C TYR A 203 31.70 -11.02 9.62
N VAL A 204 31.80 -10.19 8.58
CA VAL A 204 31.44 -8.78 8.63
C VAL A 204 29.92 -8.65 8.58
N LYS A 205 29.33 -8.30 9.72
CA LYS A 205 27.89 -8.02 9.87
C LYS A 205 27.44 -6.98 8.83
N ASN A 206 26.37 -7.30 8.11
CA ASN A 206 25.68 -6.35 7.25
C ASN A 206 24.78 -5.43 8.11
N GLY A 207 24.59 -4.17 7.72
CA GLY A 207 23.80 -3.18 8.48
C GLY A 207 22.30 -3.14 8.16
N GLU A 208 21.89 -3.76 7.05
CA GLU A 208 20.49 -3.92 6.61
C GLU A 208 19.97 -5.33 6.93
N TRP A 209 20.84 -6.34 6.87
CA TRP A 209 20.49 -7.76 6.96
C TRP A 209 21.17 -8.48 8.10
N ARG A 210 20.36 -8.99 9.03
CA ARG A 210 20.78 -9.87 10.11
C ARG A 210 20.68 -11.33 9.66
N LEU A 211 21.84 -11.98 9.56
CA LEU A 211 21.91 -13.44 9.38
C LEU A 211 21.42 -14.15 10.66
N THR A 212 20.32 -14.89 10.56
CA THR A 212 19.72 -15.63 11.68
C THR A 212 20.12 -17.10 11.69
N LEU A 213 20.27 -17.72 10.51
CA LEU A 213 20.73 -19.09 10.36
C LEU A 213 21.60 -19.25 9.11
N LEU A 214 22.70 -19.99 9.24
CA LEU A 214 23.56 -20.44 8.14
C LEU A 214 23.78 -21.95 8.31
N LYS A 215 23.37 -22.74 7.31
CA LYS A 215 23.48 -24.21 7.36
C LYS A 215 23.85 -24.80 6.00
N SER A 216 24.57 -25.92 6.02
CA SER A 216 24.87 -26.73 4.84
C SER A 216 23.97 -27.96 4.78
N GLN A 217 23.47 -28.30 3.58
CA GLN A 217 22.70 -29.51 3.32
C GLN A 217 23.26 -30.23 2.09
N ARG A 218 23.72 -31.47 2.27
CA ARG A 218 24.17 -32.34 1.17
C ARG A 218 22.98 -33.11 0.60
N ASN A 219 22.59 -32.80 -0.63
CA ASN A 219 21.54 -33.50 -1.35
C ASN A 219 22.12 -34.51 -2.35
N LYS A 220 21.29 -35.49 -2.72
CA LYS A 220 21.53 -36.35 -3.89
C LYS A 220 20.32 -36.21 -4.81
N GLN A 221 20.53 -35.80 -6.06
CA GLN A 221 19.44 -35.52 -7.01
C GLN A 221 19.69 -36.18 -8.36
N LYS A 222 18.60 -36.65 -8.98
CA LYS A 222 18.60 -37.20 -10.34
C LYS A 222 17.95 -36.19 -11.29
N TYR A 223 18.70 -35.71 -12.27
CA TYR A 223 18.24 -34.73 -13.25
C TYR A 223 17.60 -35.41 -14.45
N GLN A 224 16.59 -34.77 -15.06
CA GLN A 224 15.82 -35.35 -16.17
C GLN A 224 16.66 -35.62 -17.44
N CYS A 225 17.83 -34.99 -17.58
CA CYS A 225 18.80 -35.27 -18.64
C CYS A 225 19.46 -36.66 -18.55
N CYS A 226 19.52 -37.23 -17.34
CA CYS A 226 20.67 -38.03 -16.95
C CYS A 226 20.24 -39.26 -16.11
N PRO A 227 20.71 -40.48 -16.44
CA PRO A 227 20.27 -41.69 -15.74
C PRO A 227 20.89 -41.84 -14.34
N HIS A 228 22.00 -41.17 -14.07
CA HIS A 228 22.75 -41.24 -12.80
C HIS A 228 22.37 -40.11 -11.83
N GLU A 229 22.74 -40.30 -10.56
CA GLU A 229 22.47 -39.35 -9.49
C GLU A 229 23.69 -38.47 -9.23
N PHE A 230 23.48 -37.16 -9.15
CA PHE A 230 24.49 -36.15 -8.83
C PHE A 230 24.40 -35.78 -7.34
N ILE A 231 25.49 -35.25 -6.78
CA ILE A 231 25.53 -34.72 -5.41
C ILE A 231 25.69 -33.21 -5.48
N ASP A 232 24.91 -32.51 -4.66
CA ASP A 232 25.05 -31.09 -4.44
C ASP A 232 25.13 -30.77 -2.94
N VAL A 233 25.78 -29.66 -2.63
CA VAL A 233 25.85 -29.05 -1.30
C VAL A 233 25.15 -27.70 -1.40
N THR A 234 23.95 -27.62 -0.83
CA THR A 234 23.16 -26.41 -0.75
C THR A 234 23.44 -25.70 0.56
N ILE A 235 23.94 -24.46 0.48
CA ILE A 235 24.11 -23.56 1.62
C ILE A 235 22.84 -22.72 1.74
N GLN A 236 22.14 -22.83 2.86
CA GLN A 236 20.90 -22.10 3.11
C GLN A 236 21.14 -21.03 4.19
N MET A 237 20.67 -19.81 3.90
CA MET A 237 20.87 -18.60 4.68
C MET A 237 19.52 -17.96 4.98
N GLN A 238 19.15 -17.90 6.26
CA GLN A 238 17.97 -17.18 6.70
C GLN A 238 18.38 -15.78 7.16
N LEU A 239 17.69 -14.78 6.64
CA LEU A 239 17.99 -13.36 6.78
C LEU A 239 16.77 -12.63 7.29
N GLN A 240 16.96 -11.75 8.28
CA GLN A 240 15.93 -10.87 8.83
C GLN A 240 16.35 -9.42 8.56
N ARG A 241 15.41 -8.57 8.11
CA ARG A 241 15.71 -7.16 7.84
C ARG A 241 15.76 -6.35 9.14
N GLU A 242 16.76 -5.49 9.28
CA GLU A 242 16.81 -4.46 10.33
C GLU A 242 15.85 -3.31 9.98
N SER A 243 14.59 -3.44 10.40
CA SER A 243 13.47 -2.61 9.91
C SER A 243 13.52 -1.12 10.29
N LEU A 244 14.31 -0.75 11.30
CA LEU A 244 14.31 0.57 11.93
C LEU A 244 14.62 1.71 10.94
N ASP A 245 15.61 1.51 10.07
CA ASP A 245 16.04 2.53 9.10
C ASP A 245 14.93 2.85 8.07
N TYR A 246 14.19 1.82 7.64
CA TYR A 246 13.03 1.97 6.75
C TYR A 246 11.83 2.60 7.43
N ILE A 247 11.62 2.34 8.73
CA ILE A 247 10.59 3.02 9.52
C ILE A 247 10.88 4.53 9.59
N LEU A 248 12.14 4.92 9.85
CA LEU A 248 12.58 6.32 9.89
C LEU A 248 12.53 7.01 8.51
N LYS A 249 12.90 6.31 7.42
CA LYS A 249 13.06 6.91 6.09
C LYS A 249 11.83 6.87 5.19
N LEU A 250 10.95 5.88 5.36
CA LEU A 250 9.77 5.67 4.49
C LEU A 250 8.46 5.87 5.26
N ILE A 251 8.27 5.15 6.36
CA ILE A 251 6.98 5.09 7.05
C ILE A 251 6.67 6.39 7.79
N ILE A 252 7.60 6.89 8.61
CA ILE A 252 7.39 8.13 9.39
C ILE A 252 7.17 9.35 8.47
N PRO A 253 8.02 9.65 7.46
CA PRO A 253 7.78 10.76 6.54
C PRO A 253 6.44 10.65 5.80
N CYS A 254 6.03 9.45 5.37
CA CYS A 254 4.73 9.26 4.74
C CYS A 254 3.56 9.49 5.72
N SER A 255 3.67 9.05 6.99
CA SER A 255 2.64 9.31 8.01
C SER A 255 2.50 10.81 8.32
N LEU A 256 3.61 11.55 8.31
CA LEU A 256 3.62 13.00 8.46
C LEU A 256 2.97 13.68 7.25
N ILE A 257 3.31 13.29 6.02
CA ILE A 257 2.70 13.81 4.78
C ILE A 257 1.20 13.51 4.73
N SER A 258 0.77 12.32 5.16
CA SER A 258 -0.65 11.98 5.35
C SER A 258 -1.32 12.91 6.38
N SER A 259 -0.67 13.20 7.51
CA SER A 259 -1.21 14.13 8.50
C SER A 259 -1.36 15.58 7.98
N MET A 260 -0.51 16.00 7.03
CA MET A 260 -0.61 17.32 6.39
C MET A 260 -1.85 17.47 5.49
N ILE A 261 -2.49 16.37 5.07
CA ILE A 261 -3.79 16.40 4.37
C ILE A 261 -4.84 17.06 5.27
N PHE A 262 -4.90 16.70 6.55
CA PHE A 262 -5.84 17.28 7.52
C PHE A 262 -5.55 18.77 7.74
N LEU A 263 -4.27 19.16 7.79
CA LEU A 263 -3.85 20.56 7.92
C LEU A 263 -4.34 21.42 6.74
N GLY A 264 -4.37 20.85 5.52
CA GLY A 264 -4.95 21.48 4.34
C GLY A 264 -6.44 21.82 4.45
N PHE A 265 -7.21 21.05 5.23
CA PHE A 265 -8.62 21.35 5.56
C PHE A 265 -8.80 22.26 6.79
N VAL A 266 -7.74 22.47 7.58
CA VAL A 266 -7.75 23.45 8.69
C VAL A 266 -7.40 24.85 8.18
N LEU A 267 -6.59 24.97 7.13
CA LEU A 267 -6.19 26.25 6.55
C LEU A 267 -7.38 26.99 5.90
N PRO A 268 -7.67 28.25 6.29
CA PRO A 268 -8.81 28.99 5.76
C PRO A 268 -8.64 29.32 4.27
N PRO A 269 -9.73 29.31 3.48
CA PRO A 269 -9.69 29.60 2.03
C PRO A 269 -9.22 31.04 1.73
N GLU A 270 -9.34 31.94 2.72
CA GLU A 270 -8.86 33.33 2.67
C GLU A 270 -7.34 33.45 2.48
N SER A 271 -6.56 32.40 2.79
CA SER A 271 -5.09 32.42 2.70
C SER A 271 -4.52 32.21 1.29
N GLY A 272 -5.30 31.77 0.30
CA GLY A 272 -4.83 31.45 -1.06
C GLY A 272 -4.00 30.15 -1.17
N GLU A 273 -2.98 29.98 -0.33
CA GLU A 273 -1.95 28.93 -0.39
C GLU A 273 -2.44 27.48 -0.22
N ARG A 274 -3.72 27.28 0.09
CA ARG A 274 -4.32 25.96 0.32
C ARG A 274 -4.20 25.01 -0.87
N ILE A 275 -4.30 25.53 -2.10
CA ILE A 275 -4.07 24.72 -3.31
C ILE A 275 -2.59 24.34 -3.42
N GLY A 276 -1.68 25.27 -3.12
CA GLY A 276 -0.22 25.02 -3.10
C GLY A 276 0.17 23.92 -2.11
N LEU A 277 -0.35 23.99 -0.87
CA LEU A 277 -0.18 22.95 0.15
C LEU A 277 -0.73 21.58 -0.31
N SER A 278 -1.90 21.56 -0.95
CA SER A 278 -2.51 20.31 -1.44
C SER A 278 -1.70 19.69 -2.59
N ILE A 279 -1.15 20.51 -3.50
CA ILE A 279 -0.32 20.06 -4.63
C ILE A 279 1.06 19.61 -4.14
N THR A 280 1.69 20.31 -3.19
CA THR A 280 3.00 19.91 -2.65
C THR A 280 2.92 18.61 -1.85
N VAL A 281 1.85 18.39 -1.08
CA VAL A 281 1.57 17.10 -0.44
C VAL A 281 1.37 15.98 -1.47
N LEU A 282 0.63 16.23 -2.56
CA LEU A 282 0.46 15.25 -3.64
C LEU A 282 1.79 14.90 -4.33
N LEU A 283 2.59 15.91 -4.70
CA LEU A 283 3.89 15.72 -5.36
C LEU A 283 4.90 15.02 -4.44
N ALA A 284 4.95 15.38 -3.16
CA ALA A 284 5.78 14.68 -2.19
C ALA A 284 5.37 13.21 -2.08
N MET A 285 4.06 12.92 -1.97
CA MET A 285 3.54 11.57 -1.90
C MET A 285 3.89 10.73 -3.14
N THR A 286 3.78 11.29 -4.35
CA THR A 286 4.16 10.56 -5.59
C THR A 286 5.67 10.33 -5.69
N VAL A 287 6.51 11.24 -5.19
CA VAL A 287 7.97 11.03 -5.09
C VAL A 287 8.32 9.92 -4.09
N PHE A 288 7.67 9.87 -2.92
CA PHE A 288 7.86 8.77 -1.97
C PHE A 288 7.35 7.42 -2.52
N GLN A 289 6.25 7.42 -3.26
CA GLN A 289 5.75 6.22 -3.94
C GLN A 289 6.74 5.73 -5.01
N GLN A 290 7.25 6.62 -5.86
CA GLN A 290 8.25 6.31 -6.87
C GLN A 290 9.51 5.70 -6.23
N LEU A 291 10.08 6.38 -5.22
CA LEU A 291 11.27 5.92 -4.50
C LEU A 291 11.06 4.54 -3.85
N SER A 292 9.88 4.28 -3.29
CA SER A 292 9.57 2.94 -2.76
C SER A 292 9.34 1.89 -3.85
N SER A 293 8.80 2.27 -5.01
CA SER A 293 8.61 1.33 -6.13
C SER A 293 9.93 0.84 -6.73
N GLU A 294 10.99 1.65 -6.63
CA GLU A 294 12.33 1.30 -7.11
C GLU A 294 13.03 0.24 -6.24
N LEU A 295 12.59 0.08 -4.99
CA LEU A 295 13.06 -0.93 -4.03
C LEU A 295 12.35 -2.29 -4.15
N MET A 296 11.22 -2.35 -4.84
CA MET A 296 10.29 -3.49 -4.82
C MET A 296 10.35 -4.31 -6.13
N PRO A 297 10.12 -5.64 -6.09
CA PRO A 297 9.91 -6.44 -7.29
C PRO A 297 8.65 -5.99 -8.05
N SER A 298 8.67 -6.15 -9.37
CA SER A 298 7.51 -5.92 -10.25
C SER A 298 6.39 -6.97 -10.10
N TYR A 299 6.43 -7.82 -9.06
CA TYR A 299 5.46 -8.88 -8.80
C TYR A 299 5.13 -8.99 -7.31
N GLY A 300 3.85 -9.25 -7.01
CA GLY A 300 3.29 -9.02 -5.67
C GLY A 300 3.04 -7.53 -5.42
N PHE A 301 1.94 -7.20 -4.74
CA PHE A 301 1.61 -5.81 -4.39
C PHE A 301 1.65 -5.65 -2.86
N PRO A 302 2.79 -5.23 -2.28
CA PRO A 302 3.00 -5.26 -0.84
C PRO A 302 2.11 -4.28 -0.09
N LEU A 303 1.88 -4.55 1.20
CA LEU A 303 0.97 -3.76 2.04
C LEU A 303 1.32 -2.26 2.08
N LEU A 304 2.61 -1.93 2.07
CA LEU A 304 3.08 -0.54 2.01
C LEU A 304 2.72 0.15 0.67
N GLY A 305 2.73 -0.59 -0.45
CA GLY A 305 2.28 -0.09 -1.75
C GLY A 305 0.77 0.12 -1.82
N GLN A 306 -0.01 -0.76 -1.18
CA GLN A 306 -1.46 -0.60 -1.02
C GLN A 306 -1.80 0.66 -0.22
N TYR A 307 -1.09 0.89 0.89
CA TYR A 307 -1.21 2.09 1.72
C TYR A 307 -0.91 3.37 0.92
N TYR A 308 0.22 3.43 0.19
CA TYR A 308 0.55 4.60 -0.62
C TYR A 308 -0.48 4.88 -1.72
N PHE A 309 -1.01 3.83 -2.36
CA PHE A 309 -2.06 3.98 -3.37
C PHE A 309 -3.36 4.54 -2.79
N ALA A 310 -3.77 4.10 -1.59
CA ALA A 310 -4.92 4.65 -0.88
C ALA A 310 -4.72 6.14 -0.53
N CYS A 311 -3.57 6.51 0.03
CA CYS A 311 -3.26 7.91 0.37
C CYS A 311 -3.27 8.83 -0.87
N MET A 312 -2.76 8.38 -2.02
CA MET A 312 -2.82 9.20 -3.26
C MET A 312 -4.25 9.43 -3.75
N ILE A 313 -5.13 8.43 -3.64
CA ILE A 313 -6.56 8.58 -3.97
C ILE A 313 -7.22 9.59 -3.02
N GLU A 314 -6.89 9.54 -1.73
CA GLU A 314 -7.39 10.51 -0.75
C GLU A 314 -6.90 11.94 -1.03
N ILE A 315 -5.61 12.14 -1.31
CA ILE A 315 -5.06 13.46 -1.65
C ILE A 315 -5.69 13.99 -2.95
N GLY A 316 -5.87 13.14 -3.95
CA GLY A 316 -6.55 13.50 -5.20
C GLY A 316 -8.00 13.93 -4.98
N ALA A 317 -8.74 13.21 -4.14
CA ALA A 317 -10.10 13.59 -3.74
C ALA A 317 -10.12 14.92 -2.95
N SER A 318 -9.19 15.09 -2.01
CA SER A 318 -9.02 16.32 -1.21
C SER A 318 -8.75 17.56 -2.08
N LEU A 319 -7.93 17.43 -3.11
CA LEU A 319 -7.65 18.51 -4.07
C LEU A 319 -8.90 18.88 -4.87
N VAL A 320 -9.63 17.90 -5.42
CA VAL A 320 -10.90 18.14 -6.13
C VAL A 320 -11.91 18.84 -5.22
N VAL A 321 -12.09 18.36 -3.99
CA VAL A 321 -12.94 18.98 -2.97
C VAL A 321 -12.51 20.43 -2.67
N THR A 322 -11.22 20.68 -2.49
CA THR A 322 -10.69 22.03 -2.22
C THR A 322 -10.97 23.00 -3.38
N THR A 323 -10.87 22.57 -4.64
CA THR A 323 -11.26 23.42 -5.78
C THR A 323 -12.76 23.73 -5.81
N LEU A 324 -13.62 22.78 -5.40
CA LEU A 324 -15.08 23.01 -5.28
C LEU A 324 -15.42 23.97 -4.14
N ILE A 325 -14.74 23.86 -2.99
CA ILE A 325 -14.88 24.78 -1.84
C ILE A 325 -14.50 26.20 -2.25
N LEU A 326 -13.38 26.40 -2.94
CA LEU A 326 -12.92 27.71 -3.39
C LEU A 326 -13.83 28.32 -4.49
N ASN A 327 -14.32 27.51 -5.42
CA ASN A 327 -15.33 27.91 -6.41
C ASN A 327 -16.64 28.36 -5.74
N PHE A 328 -17.03 27.75 -4.62
CA PHE A 328 -18.16 28.23 -3.81
C PHE A 328 -17.80 29.48 -3.01
N TYR A 329 -16.58 29.60 -2.48
CA TYR A 329 -16.14 30.74 -1.67
C TYR A 329 -16.19 32.07 -2.45
N HIS A 330 -15.65 32.11 -3.67
CA HIS A 330 -15.58 33.34 -4.49
C HIS A 330 -16.89 33.69 -5.25
N ARG A 331 -18.03 33.07 -4.90
CA ARG A 331 -19.26 33.13 -5.74
C ARG A 331 -20.23 34.25 -5.36
N ASN A 332 -19.95 35.46 -5.85
CA ASN A 332 -20.70 36.67 -5.43
C ASN A 332 -22.12 36.80 -6.06
N SER A 333 -22.28 36.59 -7.37
CA SER A 333 -23.39 37.20 -8.12
C SER A 333 -24.64 36.35 -8.40
N ARG A 334 -24.67 35.05 -8.06
CA ARG A 334 -25.81 34.16 -8.36
C ARG A 334 -26.50 33.68 -7.08
N ARG A 335 -27.81 33.90 -6.94
CA ARG A 335 -28.62 33.44 -5.79
C ARG A 335 -28.55 31.91 -5.68
N MET A 336 -28.26 31.39 -4.49
CA MET A 336 -28.10 29.96 -4.26
C MET A 336 -29.40 29.19 -4.58
N PRO A 337 -29.35 28.09 -5.37
CA PRO A 337 -30.53 27.28 -5.68
C PRO A 337 -31.24 26.80 -4.41
N LYS A 338 -32.59 26.85 -4.39
CA LYS A 338 -33.39 26.47 -3.20
C LYS A 338 -33.02 25.08 -2.66
N PHE A 339 -32.77 24.12 -3.55
CA PHE A 339 -32.30 22.77 -3.21
C PHE A 339 -30.92 22.79 -2.53
N LEU A 340 -29.90 23.34 -3.19
CA LEU A 340 -28.53 23.42 -2.65
C LEU A 340 -28.45 24.13 -1.30
N ARG A 341 -29.26 25.20 -1.14
CA ARG A 341 -29.42 25.94 0.12
C ARG A 341 -30.00 25.10 1.25
N VAL A 342 -30.91 24.17 0.96
CA VAL A 342 -31.46 23.24 1.95
C VAL A 342 -30.46 22.13 2.27
N VAL A 343 -29.79 21.57 1.26
CA VAL A 343 -28.77 20.52 1.46
C VAL A 343 -27.60 21.04 2.29
N ILE A 344 -26.91 22.10 1.86
CA ILE A 344 -25.69 22.54 2.55
C ILE A 344 -26.03 23.29 3.85
N LEU A 345 -26.81 24.38 3.77
CA LEU A 345 -27.00 25.29 4.92
C LEU A 345 -28.07 24.84 5.93
N LYS A 346 -28.91 23.83 5.63
CA LYS A 346 -29.89 23.28 6.59
C LYS A 346 -29.68 21.80 6.96
N TRP A 347 -28.98 21.01 6.15
CA TRP A 347 -28.73 19.59 6.44
C TRP A 347 -27.26 19.38 6.83
N LEU A 348 -26.30 19.50 5.89
CA LEU A 348 -24.86 19.30 6.17
C LEU A 348 -24.34 20.19 7.30
N ALA A 349 -24.72 21.47 7.33
CA ALA A 349 -24.31 22.42 8.38
C ALA A 349 -24.65 21.96 9.81
N ARG A 350 -25.65 21.09 9.98
CA ARG A 350 -26.08 20.55 11.28
C ARG A 350 -25.43 19.22 11.65
N VAL A 351 -24.82 18.54 10.69
CA VAL A 351 -23.98 17.35 10.91
C VAL A 351 -22.57 17.78 11.31
N VAL A 352 -22.07 18.84 10.66
CA VAL A 352 -20.67 19.28 10.73
C VAL A 352 -20.37 20.19 11.93
N PHE A 353 -21.37 20.93 12.44
CA PHE A 353 -21.21 21.84 13.58
C PHE A 353 -22.16 21.44 14.73
N PRO A 354 -21.67 20.71 15.75
CA PRO A 354 -22.41 20.47 16.98
C PRO A 354 -22.80 21.78 17.69
N LYS A 355 -23.96 21.79 18.35
CA LYS A 355 -24.63 23.01 18.85
C LYS A 355 -23.81 23.91 19.80
N SER A 356 -22.71 23.44 20.37
CA SER A 356 -21.96 24.18 21.41
C SER A 356 -21.42 25.53 20.93
N SER A 357 -21.01 25.64 19.66
CA SER A 357 -20.48 26.89 19.05
C SER A 357 -21.51 27.61 18.16
N ALA A 358 -22.80 27.28 18.32
CA ALA A 358 -23.87 27.92 17.55
C ALA A 358 -24.20 29.36 18.04
N LYS A 359 -23.76 29.76 19.24
CA LYS A 359 -23.91 31.12 19.75
C LYS A 359 -22.94 32.11 19.09
N ASP A 360 -21.68 31.72 18.96
CA ASP A 360 -20.59 32.57 18.45
C ASP A 360 -20.85 33.02 17.00
N TRP A 361 -21.52 32.15 16.24
CA TRP A 361 -22.00 32.38 14.87
C TRP A 361 -22.96 33.57 14.71
N GLU A 362 -23.72 33.92 15.75
CA GLU A 362 -24.61 35.08 15.72
C GLU A 362 -23.88 36.36 16.15
N VAL A 363 -22.93 36.27 17.09
CA VAL A 363 -22.10 37.41 17.57
C VAL A 363 -21.26 38.04 16.45
N ILE A 364 -20.71 37.22 15.54
CA ILE A 364 -19.95 37.72 14.37
C ILE A 364 -20.84 38.52 13.39
N SER A 365 -22.17 38.47 13.52
CA SER A 365 -23.08 39.13 12.56
C SER A 365 -23.38 40.61 12.83
N THR A 366 -23.07 41.14 14.03
CA THR A 366 -23.39 42.52 14.42
C THR A 366 -22.23 43.51 14.26
N ASN A 367 -20.98 43.06 14.37
CA ASN A 367 -19.83 43.96 14.55
C ASN A 367 -18.98 44.09 13.28
N VAL A 368 -19.54 44.65 12.21
CA VAL A 368 -18.78 45.18 11.05
C VAL A 368 -19.39 46.51 10.59
N GLU A 369 -19.31 47.53 11.43
CA GLU A 369 -19.21 48.90 10.95
C GLU A 369 -17.72 49.20 10.71
N ALA A 370 -17.37 49.65 9.51
CA ALA A 370 -15.99 49.96 9.18
C ALA A 370 -15.59 51.31 9.80
N PRO A 371 -14.49 51.39 10.58
CA PRO A 371 -13.99 52.68 11.06
C PRO A 371 -13.57 53.54 9.86
N ASN A 372 -14.08 54.78 9.80
CA ASN A 372 -13.82 55.71 8.69
C ASN A 372 -12.32 55.94 8.48
N CYS A 373 -11.82 55.63 7.27
CA CYS A 373 -10.51 56.07 6.81
C CYS A 373 -10.48 57.60 6.70
N LYS A 374 -9.94 58.29 7.71
CA LYS A 374 -9.52 59.69 7.56
C LYS A 374 -8.14 59.74 6.91
N SER A 375 -8.09 60.31 5.72
CA SER A 375 -6.85 60.62 5.03
C SER A 375 -6.08 61.75 5.72
N THR A 376 -4.84 61.48 6.10
CA THR A 376 -3.79 62.50 6.26
C THR A 376 -2.56 62.02 5.53
N ALA A 377 -2.30 62.61 4.36
CA ALA A 377 -1.03 62.41 3.67
C ALA A 377 0.08 63.18 4.40
N ASN A 378 1.29 62.62 4.39
CA ASN A 378 2.53 63.35 4.17
C ASN A 378 3.65 62.32 3.95
N ASP A 379 3.92 62.01 2.68
CA ASP A 379 5.18 61.38 2.31
C ASP A 379 6.34 62.35 2.56
N ASN A 380 7.43 61.84 3.13
CA ASN A 380 8.78 62.34 2.89
C ASN A 380 9.76 61.29 3.43
N GLY A 381 10.31 60.48 2.53
CA GLY A 381 11.34 59.49 2.83
C GLY A 381 12.16 59.18 1.58
N GLU A 382 13.47 59.47 1.64
CA GLU A 382 14.46 58.87 0.76
C GLU A 382 15.17 57.74 1.51
N GLN A 383 15.42 56.63 0.80
CA GLN A 383 16.38 55.54 1.03
C GLN A 383 16.49 54.87 2.42
N GLY A 384 16.64 53.52 2.45
CA GLY A 384 17.19 52.92 3.68
C GLY A 384 17.42 51.41 3.82
N ASP A 385 16.81 50.52 3.03
CA ASP A 385 17.01 49.05 3.05
C ASP A 385 16.71 48.25 4.35
N SER A 386 16.58 46.92 4.17
CA SER A 386 16.50 45.84 5.17
C SER A 386 15.40 45.89 6.26
N ASP A 387 14.36 45.04 6.08
CA ASP A 387 13.95 44.03 7.09
C ASP A 387 12.76 43.17 6.60
N SER A 388 13.05 42.03 5.98
CA SER A 388 12.01 41.08 5.50
C SER A 388 11.49 40.12 6.57
N GLU A 389 11.76 40.36 7.86
CA GLU A 389 11.50 39.42 8.97
C GLU A 389 10.44 39.88 9.98
N LYS A 390 9.86 41.07 9.82
CA LYS A 390 8.93 41.65 10.82
C LYS A 390 7.44 41.31 10.62
N GLY A 391 7.08 40.68 9.50
CA GLY A 391 5.71 40.19 9.26
C GLY A 391 5.37 38.87 9.97
N SER A 392 6.37 38.01 10.22
CA SER A 392 6.20 36.69 10.83
C SER A 392 6.08 36.74 12.36
N PHE A 393 6.78 37.67 13.02
CA PHE A 393 6.88 37.71 14.48
C PHE A 393 5.55 38.02 15.19
N PHE A 394 4.68 38.84 14.59
CA PHE A 394 3.39 39.24 15.18
C PHE A 394 2.37 38.09 15.24
N LEU A 395 2.47 37.12 14.32
CA LEU A 395 1.66 35.90 14.32
C LEU A 395 2.09 34.91 15.41
N VAL A 396 3.40 34.79 15.68
CA VAL A 396 3.93 33.92 16.75
C VAL A 396 3.47 34.40 18.12
N GLN A 397 3.49 35.71 18.37
CA GLN A 397 2.99 36.30 19.62
C GLN A 397 1.51 35.94 19.88
N SER A 398 0.70 35.93 18.82
CA SER A 398 -0.76 35.69 18.90
C SER A 398 -1.13 34.22 19.14
N LEU A 399 -0.21 33.28 18.92
CA LEU A 399 -0.45 31.84 19.06
C LEU A 399 0.02 31.25 20.40
N LEU A 400 0.72 32.04 21.24
CA LEU A 400 1.30 31.56 22.50
C LEU A 400 0.44 31.84 23.75
N GLU A 401 -0.63 32.63 23.66
CA GLU A 401 -1.43 33.02 24.84
C GLU A 401 -2.57 32.08 25.23
N HIS A 402 -2.88 31.04 24.44
CA HIS A 402 -4.20 30.37 24.54
C HIS A 402 -4.28 28.91 24.99
N ASP A 403 -3.27 28.35 25.69
CA ASP A 403 -3.57 27.29 26.68
C ASP A 403 -2.58 27.19 27.88
N LYS A 404 -2.93 27.86 29.00
CA LYS A 404 -2.43 27.58 30.35
C LYS A 404 -3.45 27.95 31.43
N SER A 405 -4.49 27.13 31.65
CA SER A 405 -5.28 27.24 32.90
C SER A 405 -5.98 25.94 33.38
N LYS A 406 -5.23 25.16 34.17
CA LYS A 406 -5.66 24.14 35.17
C LYS A 406 -4.36 23.51 35.70
N ILE A 407 -4.05 23.43 37.00
CA ILE A 407 -4.88 23.34 38.22
C ILE A 407 -4.39 24.35 39.32
N SER A 408 -5.20 24.52 40.36
CA SER A 408 -5.02 25.38 41.56
C SER A 408 -3.81 25.01 42.45
N PRO A 409 -3.39 25.88 43.39
CA PRO A 409 -4.02 25.85 44.73
C PRO A 409 -4.18 27.22 45.48
N THR A 410 -5.06 27.21 46.48
CA THR A 410 -5.07 27.96 47.77
C THR A 410 -4.76 29.47 47.86
N TYR A 411 -5.77 30.18 48.39
CA TYR A 411 -5.72 31.10 49.55
C TYR A 411 -4.76 32.30 49.54
N SER A 412 -5.33 33.51 49.57
CA SER A 412 -4.63 34.79 49.78
C SER A 412 -4.60 35.20 51.25
N ASP A 413 -3.48 35.76 51.72
CA ASP A 413 -3.46 36.81 52.76
C ASP A 413 -2.12 37.62 52.67
N PRO A 414 -2.00 38.80 53.33
CA PRO A 414 -1.17 39.91 52.83
C PRO A 414 0.17 40.10 53.61
N TRP A 415 0.92 41.18 53.30
CA TRP A 415 1.48 42.18 54.25
C TRP A 415 2.65 43.01 53.63
N ILE A 416 2.39 44.31 53.38
CA ILE A 416 3.32 45.47 53.51
C ILE A 416 4.58 45.58 52.58
N PRO A 417 5.10 46.81 52.29
CA PRO A 417 5.63 47.16 50.95
C PRO A 417 7.04 47.83 50.97
N LEU A 418 7.27 48.80 50.05
CA LEU A 418 8.45 49.69 49.86
C LEU A 418 9.62 49.11 49.03
N GLU A 419 10.46 49.89 48.31
CA GLU A 419 10.35 51.19 47.59
C GLU A 419 11.69 51.42 46.80
N ARG A 420 11.74 52.39 45.86
CA ARG A 420 12.97 53.04 45.30
C ARG A 420 13.90 52.21 44.40
N LYS A 421 14.75 52.80 43.53
CA LYS A 421 14.78 54.09 42.77
C LYS A 421 15.91 54.04 41.70
N ASN A 422 15.75 54.82 40.62
CA ASN A 422 16.72 55.70 39.90
C ASN A 422 18.15 55.20 39.52
N GLU A 423 18.88 55.71 38.51
CA GLU A 423 18.67 56.61 37.34
C GLU A 423 19.96 56.59 36.46
N PHE A 424 19.93 57.25 35.27
CA PHE A 424 21.08 57.62 34.40
C PHE A 424 21.87 56.49 33.68
N GLY A 425 22.37 56.69 32.44
CA GLY A 425 22.09 57.79 31.49
C GLY A 425 23.03 57.88 30.26
N ASN A 426 22.46 58.33 29.14
CA ASN A 426 23.05 59.06 27.98
C ASN A 426 24.06 58.44 26.98
N SER A 427 23.80 58.82 25.71
CA SER A 427 24.73 59.09 24.58
C SER A 427 24.93 58.04 23.48
N ALA A 428 25.37 58.50 22.30
CA ALA A 428 25.24 57.80 21.00
C ALA A 428 26.37 58.14 19.98
N ASN A 429 26.43 57.36 18.88
CA ASN A 429 27.24 57.53 17.65
C ASN A 429 28.78 57.44 17.84
N GLY A 430 29.53 56.52 17.23
CA GLY A 430 29.85 56.35 15.79
C GLY A 430 31.40 56.24 15.65
N THR A 431 32.08 55.86 14.56
CA THR A 431 31.73 55.48 13.16
C THR A 431 32.88 54.65 12.51
N SER A 432 32.57 53.88 11.45
CA SER A 432 33.41 53.53 10.26
C SER A 432 34.81 52.86 10.37
N HIS A 433 35.07 51.81 9.56
CA HIS A 433 35.95 51.90 8.36
C HIS A 433 36.16 50.60 7.51
N TYR A 434 36.54 50.81 6.24
CA TYR A 434 37.17 49.98 5.18
C TYR A 434 37.23 48.42 5.19
N LYS A 435 36.57 47.82 4.18
CA LYS A 435 37.12 47.24 2.91
C LYS A 435 38.34 46.26 2.88
N ASN A 436 38.27 45.37 1.86
CA ASN A 436 39.35 44.69 1.09
C ASN A 436 40.12 43.51 1.74
N THR A 437 40.73 42.54 1.02
CA THR A 437 40.48 41.82 -0.27
C THR A 437 41.44 40.59 -0.37
N ASN A 438 41.30 39.76 -1.43
CA ASN A 438 42.24 38.75 -1.98
C ASN A 438 42.10 37.30 -1.45
N GLY A 439 42.28 36.23 -2.25
CA GLY A 439 42.36 36.18 -3.73
C GLY A 439 43.08 34.95 -4.34
N GLN A 440 42.70 34.59 -5.58
CA GLN A 440 43.38 33.65 -6.52
C GLN A 440 43.27 32.13 -6.21
N ALA A 441 43.42 31.17 -7.15
CA ALA A 441 43.96 31.26 -8.53
C ALA A 441 43.50 30.14 -9.52
N TYR A 442 43.56 30.45 -10.85
CA TYR A 442 43.84 29.58 -12.03
C TYR A 442 42.94 28.36 -12.42
N ASP A 443 42.82 27.91 -13.69
CA ASP A 443 42.92 28.53 -15.05
C ASP A 443 42.43 27.54 -16.17
N MET A 444 42.35 28.01 -17.44
CA MET A 444 42.36 27.27 -18.73
C MET A 444 41.11 26.47 -19.21
N LEU A 445 40.75 26.41 -20.52
CA LEU A 445 40.97 27.30 -21.69
C LEU A 445 40.10 26.85 -22.92
N SER A 446 39.81 27.77 -23.87
CA SER A 446 39.34 27.53 -25.27
C SER A 446 37.91 26.98 -25.50
N GLY A 447 37.13 27.38 -26.54
CA GLY A 447 37.39 28.31 -27.66
C GLY A 447 36.15 28.67 -28.51
N ASN A 448 36.29 29.65 -29.42
CA ASN A 448 35.20 30.37 -30.12
C ASN A 448 34.54 29.67 -31.35
N ARG A 449 33.26 29.99 -31.64
CA ARG A 449 32.83 30.74 -32.87
C ARG A 449 31.33 31.11 -32.96
N SER A 450 31.01 32.06 -33.85
CA SER A 450 29.79 32.89 -33.92
C SER A 450 28.95 32.71 -35.20
N ARG A 451 27.67 33.18 -35.23
CA ARG A 451 27.10 34.11 -36.27
C ARG A 451 25.61 34.53 -36.08
N HIS A 452 25.07 35.27 -37.07
CA HIS A 452 23.89 36.17 -37.05
C HIS A 452 22.74 35.75 -38.00
N THR A 453 21.53 36.31 -37.79
CA THR A 453 20.42 36.59 -38.77
C THR A 453 19.71 35.41 -39.49
N GLY A 454 18.46 35.49 -39.98
CA GLY A 454 17.37 36.50 -39.86
C GLY A 454 16.43 36.59 -41.11
N ASN A 455 15.18 37.09 -40.95
CA ASN A 455 14.26 37.62 -42.02
C ASN A 455 13.66 36.62 -43.07
N GLN A 456 12.57 36.86 -43.86
CA GLN A 456 11.41 37.81 -43.79
C GLN A 456 10.17 37.41 -44.67
N ARG A 457 9.15 38.30 -44.67
CA ARG A 457 7.77 38.27 -45.26
C ARG A 457 7.60 38.24 -46.79
N LYS A 458 6.35 37.95 -47.22
CA LYS A 458 5.56 38.58 -48.33
C LYS A 458 4.15 38.93 -47.79
N THR A 459 3.29 39.91 -48.19
CA THR A 459 3.08 40.82 -49.35
C THR A 459 2.28 40.22 -50.54
N ARG A 460 1.31 40.90 -51.21
CA ARG A 460 0.90 42.34 -51.26
C ARG A 460 -0.45 42.57 -52.01
N PHE A 461 -1.02 43.79 -51.92
CA PHE A 461 -1.92 44.50 -52.89
C PHE A 461 -3.36 43.95 -53.17
N SER A 462 -4.35 44.68 -53.76
CA SER A 462 -4.75 46.12 -53.93
C SER A 462 -6.14 46.18 -54.68
N ASN A 463 -6.82 47.26 -55.14
CA ASN A 463 -6.70 48.74 -55.10
C ASN A 463 -8.05 49.46 -55.46
N TYR A 464 -8.27 50.73 -55.04
CA TYR A 464 -9.06 51.83 -55.70
C TYR A 464 -10.59 51.64 -56.06
N GLN A 465 -11.50 52.63 -56.14
CA GLN A 465 -11.52 54.08 -55.79
C GLN A 465 -12.99 54.64 -55.71
N ASN A 466 -13.14 55.88 -55.19
CA ASN A 466 -14.18 56.92 -55.44
C ASN A 466 -15.41 57.13 -54.51
N ASN A 467 -15.45 58.35 -53.93
CA ASN A 467 -16.59 59.23 -53.57
C ASN A 467 -17.66 58.72 -52.57
N THR A 468 -17.98 59.42 -51.47
CA THR A 468 -18.20 60.89 -51.40
C THR A 468 -17.89 61.58 -50.04
N ARG A 469 -17.34 62.81 -50.16
CA ARG A 469 -17.48 64.02 -49.30
C ARG A 469 -17.08 64.04 -47.80
N ARG A 470 -16.21 65.03 -47.54
CA ARG A 470 -15.92 65.81 -46.32
C ARG A 470 -14.99 65.19 -45.26
N GLU A 471 -14.00 66.00 -44.90
CA GLU A 471 -12.88 65.74 -44.01
C GLU A 471 -12.91 66.72 -42.82
N THR A 472 -11.87 66.65 -41.97
CA THR A 472 -11.48 67.63 -40.91
C THR A 472 -12.38 67.71 -39.67
N SER A 473 -11.85 67.92 -38.45
CA SER A 473 -10.48 67.68 -37.96
C SER A 473 -10.43 67.76 -36.43
N ARG A 474 -9.60 66.90 -35.81
CA ARG A 474 -8.95 67.02 -34.48
C ARG A 474 -9.73 67.56 -33.25
N ASN A 475 -9.54 66.80 -32.17
CA ASN A 475 -9.65 67.17 -30.76
C ASN A 475 -11.04 67.15 -30.08
N ASP A 476 -10.96 66.74 -28.81
CA ASP A 476 -11.81 67.06 -27.65
C ASP A 476 -13.24 66.51 -27.48
N CYS A 477 -13.60 66.53 -26.20
CA CYS A 477 -14.92 66.43 -25.56
C CYS A 477 -15.65 65.07 -25.46
N CYS A 478 -16.28 64.91 -24.28
CA CYS A 478 -17.18 63.82 -23.92
C CYS A 478 -18.65 64.24 -24.18
N THR A 479 -19.56 63.30 -24.45
CA THR A 479 -20.67 62.91 -23.52
C THR A 479 -21.79 62.04 -24.13
N HIS A 480 -22.22 61.03 -23.36
CA HIS A 480 -23.56 60.44 -23.15
C HIS A 480 -24.63 60.15 -24.25
N ARG A 481 -25.04 58.86 -24.28
CA ARG A 481 -26.42 58.27 -24.18
C ARG A 481 -27.51 58.60 -25.23
N GLN A 482 -28.07 57.53 -25.85
CA GLN A 482 -29.41 56.95 -25.54
C GLN A 482 -29.66 55.62 -26.32
N SER A 483 -30.84 54.99 -26.17
CA SER A 483 -31.27 53.71 -26.80
C SER A 483 -32.71 53.82 -27.35
N PRO A 484 -33.19 52.94 -28.27
CA PRO A 484 -34.07 51.82 -27.81
C PRO A 484 -34.23 50.54 -28.70
N GLU A 485 -34.62 49.43 -28.04
CA GLU A 485 -35.58 48.33 -28.39
C GLU A 485 -35.69 47.54 -29.74
N LYS A 486 -35.74 46.18 -29.58
CA LYS A 486 -36.62 45.15 -30.24
C LYS A 486 -36.41 44.79 -31.75
N ARG A 487 -36.66 43.55 -32.27
CA ARG A 487 -37.10 42.24 -31.70
C ARG A 487 -36.77 41.03 -32.63
N GLY A 488 -36.35 39.89 -32.07
CA GLY A 488 -36.38 38.53 -32.68
C GLY A 488 -35.32 38.23 -33.77
N SER A 489 -34.76 37.02 -33.92
CA SER A 489 -34.87 35.73 -33.19
C SER A 489 -33.60 34.87 -33.50
N SER A 490 -33.36 33.64 -33.01
CA SER A 490 -34.18 32.68 -32.26
C SER A 490 -33.40 31.94 -31.15
N ILE A 491 -32.88 30.72 -31.37
CA ILE A 491 -32.29 29.83 -30.33
C ILE A 491 -31.04 29.08 -30.81
N GLY A 492 -30.00 29.05 -29.98
CA GLY A 492 -28.84 28.16 -30.09
C GLY A 492 -28.18 27.95 -28.72
N ALA A 493 -27.75 26.73 -28.39
CA ALA A 493 -27.44 26.32 -27.00
C ALA A 493 -26.15 26.90 -26.39
N THR A 494 -25.37 27.67 -27.14
CA THR A 494 -24.07 28.23 -26.70
C THR A 494 -24.18 29.48 -25.81
N SER A 495 -25.31 30.20 -25.82
CA SER A 495 -25.49 31.42 -25.02
C SER A 495 -25.42 31.18 -23.51
N ILE A 496 -25.89 30.01 -23.04
CA ILE A 496 -25.93 29.64 -21.61
C ILE A 496 -24.51 29.53 -21.00
N LEU A 497 -23.49 29.24 -21.82
CA LEU A 497 -22.10 29.17 -21.38
C LEU A 497 -21.38 30.52 -21.40
N LEU A 498 -21.80 31.47 -22.24
CA LEU A 498 -21.17 32.80 -22.35
C LEU A 498 -21.65 33.78 -21.26
N ASP A 499 -22.86 33.61 -20.73
CA ASP A 499 -23.38 34.32 -19.54
C ASP A 499 -22.66 33.96 -18.22
N LEU A 500 -21.52 33.25 -18.28
CA LEU A 500 -20.62 33.02 -17.15
C LEU A 500 -19.50 34.06 -17.01
N PHE A 501 -19.25 34.89 -18.05
CA PHE A 501 -18.12 35.85 -18.09
C PHE A 501 -18.55 37.30 -18.38
N GLN A 502 -19.63 37.78 -17.76
CA GLN A 502 -19.84 39.22 -17.64
C GLN A 502 -19.17 39.79 -16.39
N SER A 503 -18.31 40.79 -16.58
CA SER A 503 -17.71 41.59 -15.52
C SER A 503 -18.77 42.42 -14.80
N THR A 504 -18.93 42.22 -13.50
CA THR A 504 -19.66 43.18 -12.66
C THR A 504 -18.78 44.41 -12.45
N ASN A 505 -19.14 45.53 -13.07
CA ASN A 505 -18.58 46.84 -12.71
C ASN A 505 -18.78 47.10 -11.21
N ASP A 506 -17.82 47.79 -10.59
CA ASP A 506 -17.95 48.29 -9.23
C ASP A 506 -19.14 49.26 -9.14
N SER A 507 -20.24 48.70 -8.65
CA SER A 507 -21.51 49.35 -8.39
C SER A 507 -21.92 48.84 -7.01
N GLU A 508 -22.26 49.77 -6.11
CA GLU A 508 -22.36 49.53 -4.67
C GLU A 508 -23.10 48.22 -4.38
N LEU A 509 -22.42 47.29 -3.70
CA LEU A 509 -22.85 45.89 -3.62
C LEU A 509 -24.16 45.79 -2.83
N SER A 510 -25.28 45.84 -3.56
CA SER A 510 -26.62 45.97 -2.98
C SER A 510 -26.85 44.94 -1.86
N PRO A 511 -27.62 45.28 -0.80
CA PRO A 511 -27.74 44.43 0.38
C PRO A 511 -28.23 43.00 0.08
N GLN A 512 -28.90 42.78 -1.05
CA GLN A 512 -29.29 41.47 -1.54
C GLN A 512 -28.13 40.65 -2.15
N MET A 513 -27.16 41.30 -2.79
CA MET A 513 -25.95 40.66 -3.33
C MET A 513 -24.99 40.26 -2.20
N LEU A 514 -24.74 41.16 -1.24
CA LEU A 514 -23.97 40.84 -0.03
C LEU A 514 -24.59 39.66 0.75
N LYS A 515 -25.93 39.57 0.77
CA LYS A 515 -26.67 38.44 1.37
C LYS A 515 -26.48 37.13 0.60
N ASN A 516 -26.45 37.15 -0.73
CA ASN A 516 -26.14 35.96 -1.54
C ASN A 516 -24.70 35.48 -1.31
N GLN A 517 -23.72 36.41 -1.31
CA GLN A 517 -22.31 36.11 -1.06
C GLN A 517 -22.10 35.49 0.34
N LYS A 518 -22.71 36.08 1.38
CA LYS A 518 -22.69 35.53 2.75
C LYS A 518 -23.32 34.13 2.85
N GLU A 519 -24.23 33.75 1.96
CA GLU A 519 -24.77 32.37 1.91
C GLU A 519 -23.77 31.38 1.27
N TRP A 520 -23.04 31.78 0.22
CA TRP A 520 -22.05 30.92 -0.45
C TRP A 520 -20.80 30.67 0.39
N ILE A 521 -20.25 31.70 1.05
CA ILE A 521 -19.14 31.58 2.02
C ILE A 521 -19.50 30.59 3.15
N LYS A 522 -20.74 30.67 3.64
CA LYS A 522 -21.26 29.76 4.68
C LYS A 522 -21.42 28.32 4.17
N ALA A 523 -21.68 28.11 2.88
CA ALA A 523 -21.72 26.78 2.27
C ALA A 523 -20.31 26.19 2.09
N ALA A 524 -19.33 27.01 1.70
CA ALA A 524 -17.93 26.60 1.58
C ALA A 524 -17.39 26.07 2.93
N ARG A 525 -17.49 26.86 4.02
CA ARG A 525 -17.02 26.48 5.37
C ARG A 525 -17.73 25.24 5.96
N VAL A 526 -18.92 24.88 5.46
CA VAL A 526 -19.67 23.67 5.86
C VAL A 526 -19.17 22.43 5.12
N LEU A 527 -18.88 22.53 3.82
CA LEU A 527 -18.25 21.44 3.07
C LEU A 527 -16.83 21.18 3.60
N ASP A 528 -16.11 22.23 3.96
CA ASP A 528 -14.73 22.17 4.43
C ASP A 528 -14.55 21.23 5.64
N ARG A 529 -15.29 21.51 6.73
CA ARG A 529 -15.27 20.64 7.92
C ARG A 529 -15.97 19.29 7.70
N LEU A 530 -16.85 19.13 6.71
CA LEU A 530 -17.40 17.81 6.35
C LEU A 530 -16.28 16.89 5.86
N PHE A 531 -15.46 17.35 4.91
CA PHE A 531 -14.41 16.54 4.32
C PHE A 531 -13.23 16.30 5.27
N LEU A 532 -12.91 17.27 6.15
CA LEU A 532 -11.98 17.05 7.27
C LEU A 532 -12.39 15.83 8.12
N ILE A 533 -13.67 15.75 8.51
CA ILE A 533 -14.18 14.63 9.34
C ILE A 533 -14.14 13.30 8.56
N ILE A 534 -14.49 13.31 7.27
CA ILE A 534 -14.45 12.11 6.41
C ILE A 534 -13.03 11.56 6.29
N SER A 535 -12.04 12.41 5.98
CA SER A 535 -10.63 12.02 5.89
C SER A 535 -10.08 11.47 7.20
N VAL A 536 -10.36 12.12 8.35
CA VAL A 536 -9.93 11.62 9.66
C VAL A 536 -10.55 10.25 9.98
N LEU A 537 -11.80 9.99 9.57
CA LEU A 537 -12.42 8.68 9.74
C LEU A 537 -11.70 7.59 8.93
N ILE A 538 -11.40 7.87 7.66
CA ILE A 538 -10.75 6.93 6.74
C ILE A 538 -9.37 6.53 7.29
N GLY A 539 -8.54 7.51 7.67
CA GLY A 539 -7.18 7.28 8.16
C GLY A 539 -7.07 6.46 9.46
N VAL A 540 -8.14 6.36 10.26
CA VAL A 540 -8.17 5.53 11.49
C VAL A 540 -8.61 4.09 11.20
N THR A 541 -9.46 3.87 10.18
CA THR A 541 -10.05 2.54 9.90
C THR A 541 -9.09 1.52 9.26
N THR A 542 -7.93 1.95 8.77
CA THR A 542 -6.98 1.12 8.01
C THR A 542 -6.03 0.28 8.86
N LEU A 543 -6.10 0.33 10.20
CA LEU A 543 -4.97 -0.05 11.06
C LEU A 543 -4.97 -1.45 11.72
N PHE A 544 -6.04 -2.27 11.66
CA PHE A 544 -6.07 -3.75 11.85
C PHE A 544 -7.50 -4.30 12.06
N ALA A 545 -7.78 -5.54 11.62
CA ALA A 545 -9.09 -6.20 11.80
C ALA A 545 -8.99 -7.66 12.30
N LEU A 546 -9.74 -8.01 13.36
CA LEU A 546 -9.81 -9.36 13.96
C LEU A 546 -10.47 -10.42 13.07
N VAL A 547 -11.26 -10.00 12.06
CA VAL A 547 -11.96 -10.89 11.12
C VAL A 547 -10.99 -11.87 10.46
N GLU A 548 -9.84 -11.36 10.01
CA GLU A 548 -8.83 -12.14 9.28
C GLU A 548 -8.00 -13.05 10.20
N LYS A 549 -7.81 -12.65 11.47
CA LYS A 549 -7.16 -13.47 12.51
C LYS A 549 -7.96 -14.74 12.83
N TYR A 550 -9.29 -14.68 12.76
CA TYR A 550 -10.21 -15.76 13.19
C TYR A 550 -10.92 -16.51 12.06
N ARG A 551 -10.51 -16.27 10.80
CA ARG A 551 -11.04 -16.95 9.61
C ARG A 551 -10.79 -18.47 9.69
N PRO A 552 -11.82 -19.33 9.62
CA PRO A 552 -11.65 -20.79 9.77
C PRO A 552 -10.62 -21.40 8.81
N ASN A 553 -9.73 -22.24 9.34
CA ASN A 553 -8.69 -22.92 8.56
C ASN A 553 -8.98 -24.40 8.33
N SER A 554 -9.66 -25.07 9.27
CA SER A 554 -10.13 -26.45 9.15
C SER A 554 -11.65 -26.51 8.95
N LEU A 555 -12.17 -27.69 8.61
CA LEU A 555 -13.62 -27.98 8.64
C LEU A 555 -14.16 -28.13 10.07
N GLU A 556 -13.30 -28.47 11.03
CA GLU A 556 -13.64 -28.66 12.44
C GLU A 556 -13.83 -27.31 13.17
N ASP A 557 -13.13 -26.26 12.72
CA ASP A 557 -13.36 -24.87 13.11
C ASP A 557 -14.72 -24.29 12.67
N LEU A 558 -15.41 -24.96 11.74
CA LEU A 558 -16.37 -24.29 10.88
C LEU A 558 -17.81 -24.34 11.40
N ILE A 559 -18.15 -23.30 12.15
CA ILE A 559 -19.51 -22.98 12.59
C ILE A 559 -20.49 -23.11 11.41
N SER A 560 -21.38 -24.09 11.47
CA SER A 560 -22.37 -24.29 10.42
C SER A 560 -23.64 -24.97 10.95
N HIS A 561 -24.78 -24.58 10.37
CA HIS A 561 -26.11 -25.10 10.68
C HIS A 561 -26.11 -26.63 10.80
N ARG A 562 -26.71 -27.22 11.84
CA ARG A 562 -26.70 -28.68 12.02
C ARG A 562 -27.30 -29.44 10.83
N ASP A 563 -28.24 -28.85 10.10
CA ASP A 563 -28.83 -29.43 8.89
C ASP A 563 -27.93 -29.27 7.65
N ILE A 564 -27.21 -28.15 7.53
CA ILE A 564 -26.19 -27.98 6.49
C ILE A 564 -25.00 -28.89 6.80
N ILE A 565 -24.58 -29.06 8.05
CA ILE A 565 -23.62 -30.09 8.45
C ILE A 565 -24.16 -31.47 8.08
N THR A 566 -25.39 -31.82 8.44
CA THR A 566 -25.93 -33.16 8.12
C THR A 566 -25.94 -33.42 6.61
N THR A 567 -26.24 -32.40 5.79
CA THR A 567 -26.25 -32.51 4.32
C THR A 567 -24.86 -32.38 3.68
N SER A 568 -23.96 -31.55 4.23
CA SER A 568 -22.59 -31.36 3.72
C SER A 568 -21.68 -32.50 4.15
N LYS A 569 -21.89 -33.06 5.34
CA LYS A 569 -21.31 -34.30 5.86
C LYS A 569 -21.85 -35.53 5.11
N LEU A 570 -23.11 -35.52 4.65
CA LEU A 570 -23.59 -36.49 3.66
C LEU A 570 -22.73 -36.42 2.38
N ILE A 571 -22.43 -35.20 1.91
CA ILE A 571 -21.73 -34.96 0.64
C ILE A 571 -20.21 -35.08 0.76
N SER A 572 -19.61 -34.90 1.95
CA SER A 572 -18.17 -35.02 2.21
C SER A 572 -17.72 -36.34 2.81
N LEU A 573 -18.61 -37.14 3.42
CA LEU A 573 -18.27 -38.50 3.90
C LEU A 573 -18.92 -39.64 3.12
N ALA A 574 -20.15 -39.53 2.61
CA ALA A 574 -20.90 -40.70 2.15
C ALA A 574 -20.73 -41.08 0.66
N LEU A 575 -20.04 -40.27 -0.15
CA LEU A 575 -19.88 -40.52 -1.60
C LEU A 575 -18.46 -40.26 -2.15
N PHE A 576 -17.51 -39.77 -1.33
CA PHE A 576 -16.30 -39.11 -1.85
C PHE A 576 -14.94 -39.67 -1.45
N ILE A 577 -14.90 -40.61 -0.51
CA ILE A 577 -13.67 -41.33 -0.18
C ILE A 577 -13.54 -42.61 -1.05
N GLU A 578 -14.58 -42.98 -1.81
CA GLU A 578 -14.62 -44.23 -2.60
C GLU A 578 -14.89 -44.03 -4.13
N GLU A 579 -15.32 -42.86 -4.63
CA GLU A 579 -15.82 -42.75 -6.04
C GLU A 579 -15.42 -41.54 -6.93
N ASP A 580 -14.70 -40.50 -6.46
CA ASP A 580 -14.03 -39.44 -7.29
C ASP A 580 -14.89 -38.57 -8.28
N ARG A 581 -16.24 -38.60 -8.22
CA ARG A 581 -17.15 -37.86 -9.14
C ARG A 581 -17.61 -36.44 -8.72
N LEU A 582 -16.79 -35.60 -8.07
CA LEU A 582 -17.30 -34.38 -7.37
C LEU A 582 -18.00 -33.39 -8.34
N PRO A 583 -19.24 -32.94 -8.11
CA PRO A 583 -19.96 -32.04 -9.04
C PRO A 583 -19.49 -30.57 -8.93
N HIS A 584 -19.83 -29.73 -9.92
CA HIS A 584 -19.71 -28.28 -9.76
C HIS A 584 -20.64 -27.78 -8.65
N LEU A 585 -20.22 -26.76 -7.92
CA LEU A 585 -20.90 -26.25 -6.71
C LEU A 585 -21.31 -24.78 -6.91
N LEU A 586 -22.42 -24.38 -6.29
CA LEU A 586 -22.85 -22.98 -6.21
C LEU A 586 -23.33 -22.67 -4.78
N PHE A 587 -22.57 -21.85 -4.06
CA PHE A 587 -22.84 -21.45 -2.67
C PHE A 587 -23.48 -20.07 -2.64
N TYR A 588 -24.73 -19.95 -2.16
CA TYR A 588 -25.46 -18.69 -2.14
C TYR A 588 -26.11 -18.40 -0.78
N GLY A 589 -26.17 -17.12 -0.40
CA GLY A 589 -26.72 -16.68 0.89
C GLY A 589 -26.18 -15.31 1.31
N PRO A 590 -26.64 -14.74 2.43
CA PRO A 590 -26.16 -13.44 2.92
C PRO A 590 -24.64 -13.45 3.25
N PRO A 591 -24.00 -12.29 3.39
CA PRO A 591 -22.60 -12.18 3.81
C PRO A 591 -22.38 -12.76 5.22
N GLY A 592 -21.11 -12.98 5.59
CA GLY A 592 -20.72 -13.43 6.94
C GLY A 592 -21.07 -14.87 7.33
N THR A 593 -21.81 -15.59 6.49
CA THR A 593 -22.29 -16.97 6.70
C THR A 593 -21.26 -18.08 6.42
N GLY A 594 -19.98 -17.74 6.26
CA GLY A 594 -18.89 -18.71 6.10
C GLY A 594 -18.71 -19.34 4.71
N LYS A 595 -19.44 -18.90 3.67
CA LYS A 595 -19.41 -19.46 2.30
C LYS A 595 -17.98 -19.75 1.77
N THR A 596 -17.14 -18.71 1.70
CA THR A 596 -15.76 -18.79 1.20
C THR A 596 -14.88 -19.69 2.07
N SER A 597 -14.95 -19.51 3.39
CA SER A 597 -14.21 -20.34 4.35
C SER A 597 -14.58 -21.83 4.24
N THR A 598 -15.82 -22.15 3.87
CA THR A 598 -16.29 -23.53 3.71
C THR A 598 -15.60 -24.24 2.55
N ILE A 599 -15.59 -23.64 1.36
CA ILE A 599 -14.93 -24.26 0.21
C ILE A 599 -13.40 -24.30 0.38
N LEU A 600 -12.80 -23.28 1.02
CA LEU A 600 -11.37 -23.28 1.33
C LEU A 600 -10.99 -24.36 2.34
N ALA A 601 -11.79 -24.59 3.39
CA ALA A 601 -11.57 -25.65 4.36
C ALA A 601 -11.73 -27.05 3.73
N VAL A 602 -12.72 -27.24 2.84
CA VAL A 602 -12.87 -28.47 2.03
C VAL A 602 -11.64 -28.69 1.14
N ALA A 603 -11.20 -27.66 0.42
CA ALA A 603 -10.03 -27.77 -0.47
C ALA A 603 -8.73 -28.06 0.31
N LYS A 604 -8.57 -27.53 1.52
CA LYS A 604 -7.46 -27.82 2.45
C LYS A 604 -7.51 -29.25 3.02
N GLN A 605 -8.67 -29.92 3.00
CA GLN A 605 -8.79 -31.33 3.39
C GLN A 605 -8.53 -32.28 2.21
N ILE A 606 -8.92 -31.89 0.98
CA ILE A 606 -8.72 -32.71 -0.23
C ILE A 606 -7.25 -32.69 -0.69
N TYR A 607 -6.57 -31.54 -0.63
CA TYR A 607 -5.20 -31.38 -1.12
C TYR A 607 -4.22 -31.13 0.02
N SER A 608 -3.05 -31.77 -0.04
CA SER A 608 -1.96 -31.46 0.90
C SER A 608 -1.49 -30.01 0.71
N PRO A 609 -0.94 -29.33 1.74
CA PRO A 609 -0.50 -27.93 1.63
C PRO A 609 0.51 -27.65 0.49
N ARG A 610 1.30 -28.66 0.09
CA ARG A 610 2.24 -28.58 -1.04
C ARG A 610 1.56 -28.67 -2.42
N GLU A 611 0.34 -29.20 -2.48
CA GLU A 611 -0.44 -29.44 -3.69
C GLU A 611 -1.50 -28.34 -3.92
N PHE A 612 -1.96 -27.69 -2.85
CA PHE A 612 -3.06 -26.71 -2.85
C PHE A 612 -2.92 -25.67 -3.97
N ASN A 613 -1.79 -24.96 -4.06
CA ASN A 613 -1.58 -23.91 -5.07
C ASN A 613 -1.48 -24.41 -6.53
N SER A 614 -1.40 -25.73 -6.75
CA SER A 614 -1.35 -26.33 -8.10
C SER A 614 -2.66 -27.03 -8.50
N MET A 615 -3.48 -27.38 -7.50
CA MET A 615 -4.77 -28.07 -7.66
C MET A 615 -5.97 -27.16 -7.40
N VAL A 616 -5.78 -26.04 -6.70
CA VAL A 616 -6.80 -25.02 -6.38
C VAL A 616 -6.42 -23.67 -6.98
N LEU A 617 -7.38 -23.00 -7.61
CA LEU A 617 -7.29 -21.61 -8.03
C LEU A 617 -8.41 -20.81 -7.36
N GLU A 618 -8.08 -19.93 -6.43
CA GLU A 618 -9.00 -18.95 -5.84
C GLU A 618 -8.94 -17.63 -6.61
N LEU A 619 -10.10 -17.07 -6.94
CA LEU A 619 -10.25 -15.79 -7.64
C LEU A 619 -11.46 -15.04 -7.08
N ASN A 620 -11.27 -13.76 -6.76
CA ASN A 620 -12.38 -12.87 -6.42
C ASN A 620 -12.93 -12.20 -7.68
N ALA A 621 -14.23 -12.35 -7.95
CA ALA A 621 -14.85 -11.83 -9.17
C ALA A 621 -15.45 -10.42 -9.02
N SER A 622 -15.43 -9.83 -7.82
CA SER A 622 -15.79 -8.41 -7.61
C SER A 622 -14.78 -7.45 -8.22
N ASP A 623 -13.51 -7.84 -8.23
CA ASP A 623 -12.36 -6.95 -8.44
C ASP A 623 -12.05 -6.81 -9.93
N ASP A 624 -12.23 -7.89 -10.70
CA ASP A 624 -11.97 -7.95 -12.13
C ASP A 624 -13.19 -8.55 -12.87
N ARG A 625 -14.25 -7.74 -13.02
CA ARG A 625 -15.58 -8.18 -13.51
C ARG A 625 -15.63 -8.55 -15.00
N GLY A 626 -14.47 -8.49 -15.67
CA GLY A 626 -14.32 -8.65 -17.11
C GLY A 626 -14.17 -10.10 -17.59
N ILE A 627 -14.46 -10.30 -18.87
CA ILE A 627 -14.29 -11.60 -19.55
C ILE A 627 -12.82 -12.07 -19.65
N GLY A 628 -11.86 -11.21 -19.27
CA GLY A 628 -10.41 -11.45 -19.30
C GLY A 628 -9.97 -12.61 -18.41
N ILE A 629 -10.29 -12.60 -17.11
CA ILE A 629 -9.95 -13.68 -16.16
C ILE A 629 -10.39 -15.05 -16.68
N VAL A 630 -11.63 -15.12 -17.18
CA VAL A 630 -12.26 -16.37 -17.63
C VAL A 630 -11.56 -16.94 -18.88
N ARG A 631 -11.04 -16.07 -19.75
CA ARG A 631 -10.29 -16.46 -20.95
C ARG A 631 -8.78 -16.61 -20.72
N GLY A 632 -8.25 -16.05 -19.64
CA GLY A 632 -6.85 -16.10 -19.23
C GLY A 632 -6.64 -17.10 -18.09
N ALA A 633 -6.57 -16.60 -16.86
CA ALA A 633 -6.23 -17.38 -15.65
C ALA A 633 -7.02 -18.69 -15.52
N VAL A 634 -8.36 -18.63 -15.61
CA VAL A 634 -9.23 -19.82 -15.45
C VAL A 634 -9.00 -20.82 -16.58
N LEU A 635 -8.86 -20.35 -17.82
CA LEU A 635 -8.64 -21.20 -19.00
C LEU A 635 -7.27 -21.88 -18.96
N ASN A 636 -6.21 -21.15 -18.61
CA ASN A 636 -4.85 -21.66 -18.52
C ASN A 636 -4.73 -22.71 -17.39
N PHE A 637 -5.36 -22.44 -16.23
CA PHE A 637 -5.36 -23.35 -15.10
C PHE A 637 -6.10 -24.66 -15.39
N ALA A 638 -7.29 -24.58 -15.99
CA ALA A 638 -8.13 -25.73 -16.33
C ALA A 638 -7.59 -26.58 -17.49
N SER A 639 -6.81 -25.97 -18.40
CA SER A 639 -6.17 -26.69 -19.53
C SER A 639 -4.83 -27.36 -19.17
N THR A 640 -4.18 -26.95 -18.07
CA THR A 640 -2.92 -27.54 -17.61
C THR A 640 -3.14 -28.91 -16.96
N ARG A 641 -2.74 -29.99 -17.63
CA ARG A 641 -2.82 -31.38 -17.11
C ARG A 641 -1.88 -31.63 -15.93
N THR A 642 -2.36 -32.43 -14.98
CA THR A 642 -1.56 -33.02 -13.89
C THR A 642 -0.78 -34.23 -14.40
N ILE A 643 0.54 -34.25 -14.18
CA ILE A 643 1.44 -35.28 -14.75
C ILE A 643 1.66 -36.45 -13.77
N PHE A 644 1.48 -36.24 -12.46
CA PHE A 644 1.98 -37.16 -11.41
C PHE A 644 0.94 -37.61 -10.36
N LYS A 645 -0.36 -37.29 -10.52
CA LYS A 645 -1.40 -37.69 -9.55
C LYS A 645 -2.78 -37.82 -10.22
N SER A 646 -3.57 -38.80 -9.80
CA SER A 646 -5.00 -38.91 -10.14
C SER A 646 -5.84 -37.93 -9.30
N GLY A 647 -6.90 -37.39 -9.89
CA GLY A 647 -7.83 -36.46 -9.25
C GLY A 647 -8.06 -35.17 -10.05
N PHE A 648 -9.19 -34.52 -9.78
CA PHE A 648 -9.58 -33.27 -10.41
C PHE A 648 -8.93 -32.04 -9.76
N LYS A 649 -8.96 -30.90 -10.45
CA LYS A 649 -8.66 -29.56 -9.89
C LYS A 649 -9.93 -28.84 -9.42
N ILE A 650 -9.80 -27.81 -8.57
CA ILE A 650 -10.88 -26.91 -8.16
C ILE A 650 -10.57 -25.46 -8.58
N VAL A 651 -11.54 -24.79 -9.20
CA VAL A 651 -11.56 -23.32 -9.36
C VAL A 651 -12.64 -22.75 -8.44
N ILE A 652 -12.25 -21.82 -7.57
CA ILE A 652 -13.13 -21.09 -6.64
C ILE A 652 -13.29 -19.67 -7.17
N LEU A 653 -14.53 -19.24 -7.40
CA LEU A 653 -14.88 -17.88 -7.82
C LEU A 653 -15.77 -17.25 -6.75
N ASP A 654 -15.20 -16.35 -5.95
CA ASP A 654 -15.96 -15.57 -4.97
C ASP A 654 -16.63 -14.34 -5.60
N GLU A 655 -17.70 -13.85 -4.97
CA GLU A 655 -18.57 -12.76 -5.46
C GLU A 655 -18.95 -12.89 -6.95
N ALA A 656 -19.26 -14.12 -7.41
CA ALA A 656 -19.61 -14.42 -8.80
C ALA A 656 -20.85 -13.65 -9.29
N ASP A 657 -21.67 -13.09 -8.39
CA ASP A 657 -22.79 -12.21 -8.73
C ASP A 657 -22.40 -10.75 -9.01
N ALA A 658 -21.11 -10.41 -8.95
CA ALA A 658 -20.53 -9.21 -9.53
C ALA A 658 -20.07 -9.38 -10.99
N MET A 659 -19.99 -10.62 -11.50
CA MET A 659 -19.55 -10.91 -12.87
C MET A 659 -20.53 -10.38 -13.93
N THR A 660 -19.98 -9.78 -14.99
CA THR A 660 -20.75 -9.43 -16.19
C THR A 660 -21.37 -10.65 -16.86
N GLN A 661 -22.55 -10.47 -17.48
CA GLN A 661 -23.31 -11.51 -18.16
C GLN A 661 -22.46 -12.27 -19.20
N ASP A 662 -21.58 -11.56 -19.92
CA ASP A 662 -20.69 -12.14 -20.92
C ASP A 662 -19.53 -12.93 -20.32
N ALA A 663 -19.02 -12.52 -19.16
CA ALA A 663 -18.04 -13.31 -18.40
C ALA A 663 -18.69 -14.60 -17.88
N GLN A 664 -19.93 -14.55 -17.37
CA GLN A 664 -20.69 -15.74 -16.97
C GLN A 664 -20.98 -16.67 -18.17
N ASN A 665 -21.37 -16.12 -19.33
CA ASN A 665 -21.55 -16.87 -20.58
C ASN A 665 -20.24 -17.48 -21.12
N ALA A 666 -19.09 -16.84 -20.88
CA ALA A 666 -17.79 -17.42 -21.18
C ALA A 666 -17.43 -18.55 -20.20
N LEU A 667 -17.68 -18.34 -18.90
CA LEU A 667 -17.37 -19.30 -17.85
C LEU A 667 -18.12 -20.61 -18.07
N ARG A 668 -19.40 -20.54 -18.44
CA ARG A 668 -20.22 -21.69 -18.84
C ARG A 668 -19.51 -22.57 -19.89
N ARG A 669 -18.93 -21.98 -20.95
CA ARG A 669 -18.24 -22.72 -22.02
C ARG A 669 -16.92 -23.35 -21.54
N VAL A 670 -16.23 -22.70 -20.60
CA VAL A 670 -15.01 -23.24 -19.98
C VAL A 670 -15.35 -24.40 -19.06
N MET A 671 -16.39 -24.27 -18.22
CA MET A 671 -16.91 -25.37 -17.42
C MET A 671 -17.28 -26.56 -18.30
N GLU A 672 -18.13 -26.37 -19.31
CA GLU A 672 -18.54 -27.41 -20.26
C GLU A 672 -17.31 -28.13 -20.88
N LYS A 673 -16.29 -27.38 -21.34
CA LYS A 673 -15.09 -27.94 -21.98
C LYS A 673 -14.15 -28.70 -21.02
N PHE A 674 -14.08 -28.32 -19.74
CA PHE A 674 -13.11 -28.88 -18.79
C PHE A 674 -13.74 -29.68 -17.64
N THR A 675 -15.04 -30.01 -17.74
CA THR A 675 -15.82 -30.80 -16.77
C THR A 675 -15.06 -32.02 -16.22
N GLU A 676 -14.37 -32.77 -17.08
CA GLU A 676 -13.62 -33.99 -16.71
C GLU A 676 -12.46 -33.74 -15.75
N ASN A 677 -11.67 -32.68 -15.98
CA ASN A 677 -10.41 -32.42 -15.25
C ASN A 677 -10.55 -31.37 -14.15
N THR A 678 -11.54 -30.47 -14.24
CA THR A 678 -11.67 -29.30 -13.37
C THR A 678 -13.10 -29.14 -12.87
N ARG A 679 -13.25 -29.04 -11.55
CA ARG A 679 -14.49 -28.68 -10.86
C ARG A 679 -14.48 -27.19 -10.52
N PHE A 680 -15.67 -26.63 -10.34
CA PHE A 680 -15.87 -25.19 -10.19
C PHE A 680 -16.81 -24.96 -9.01
N CYS A 681 -16.44 -24.04 -8.11
CA CYS A 681 -17.28 -23.58 -7.03
C CYS A 681 -17.54 -22.08 -7.20
N LEU A 682 -18.80 -21.73 -7.44
CA LEU A 682 -19.24 -20.33 -7.56
C LEU A 682 -19.83 -19.89 -6.23
N ILE A 683 -19.31 -18.82 -5.62
CA ILE A 683 -19.90 -18.23 -4.41
C ILE A 683 -20.60 -16.94 -4.83
N CYS A 684 -21.80 -16.69 -4.31
CA CYS A 684 -22.52 -15.45 -4.56
C CYS A 684 -23.37 -15.00 -3.36
N ASN A 685 -23.70 -13.72 -3.32
CA ASN A 685 -24.65 -13.17 -2.36
C ASN A 685 -26.09 -13.27 -2.91
N TYR A 686 -26.31 -12.93 -4.18
CA TYR A 686 -27.63 -12.95 -4.83
C TYR A 686 -27.72 -13.98 -5.98
N LEU A 687 -28.37 -15.12 -5.74
CA LEU A 687 -28.59 -16.17 -6.75
C LEU A 687 -29.27 -15.66 -8.02
N THR A 688 -30.15 -14.66 -7.91
CA THR A 688 -30.90 -14.05 -9.03
C THR A 688 -30.02 -13.33 -10.06
N LYS A 689 -28.76 -13.02 -9.73
CA LYS A 689 -27.77 -12.41 -10.64
C LYS A 689 -26.90 -13.44 -11.38
N ILE A 690 -26.99 -14.73 -11.03
CA ILE A 690 -26.26 -15.80 -11.72
C ILE A 690 -27.12 -16.34 -12.87
N ILE A 691 -26.56 -16.44 -14.08
CA ILE A 691 -27.33 -16.89 -15.25
C ILE A 691 -27.93 -18.29 -15.05
N PRO A 692 -29.18 -18.56 -15.48
CA PRO A 692 -29.82 -19.87 -15.30
C PRO A 692 -29.03 -21.04 -15.90
N ALA A 693 -28.20 -20.77 -16.92
CA ALA A 693 -27.34 -21.78 -17.54
C ALA A 693 -26.15 -22.21 -16.65
N LEU A 694 -25.66 -21.34 -15.74
CA LEU A 694 -24.70 -21.73 -14.70
C LEU A 694 -25.43 -22.41 -13.54
N GLN A 695 -26.58 -21.87 -13.10
CA GLN A 695 -27.37 -22.47 -12.02
C GLN A 695 -27.79 -23.92 -12.29
N SER A 696 -28.08 -24.27 -13.54
CA SER A 696 -28.44 -25.64 -13.96
C SER A 696 -27.25 -26.61 -14.11
N ARG A 697 -26.01 -26.12 -13.99
CA ARG A 697 -24.77 -26.93 -14.07
C ARG A 697 -24.11 -27.15 -12.70
N CYS A 698 -24.61 -26.51 -11.64
CA CYS A 698 -24.03 -26.59 -10.30
C CYS A 698 -25.04 -27.13 -9.26
N THR A 699 -24.56 -27.96 -8.34
CA THR A 699 -25.29 -28.30 -7.11
C THR A 699 -25.37 -27.06 -6.22
N ARG A 700 -26.58 -26.61 -5.90
CA ARG A 700 -26.83 -25.32 -5.23
C ARG A 700 -26.97 -25.51 -3.72
N PHE A 701 -26.14 -24.82 -2.94
CA PHE A 701 -26.14 -24.82 -1.49
C PHE A 701 -26.58 -23.45 -0.96
N ARG A 702 -27.66 -23.44 -0.17
CA ARG A 702 -28.16 -22.24 0.49
C ARG A 702 -27.53 -22.12 1.88
N PHE A 703 -26.73 -21.08 2.08
CA PHE A 703 -26.26 -20.68 3.40
C PHE A 703 -27.30 -19.76 4.04
N GLY A 704 -27.79 -20.12 5.23
CA GLY A 704 -28.65 -19.26 6.06
C GLY A 704 -27.82 -18.39 7.02
N PRO A 705 -28.38 -17.28 7.53
CA PRO A 705 -27.80 -16.57 8.69
C PRO A 705 -27.53 -17.57 9.82
N LEU A 706 -26.39 -17.50 10.50
CA LEU A 706 -26.01 -18.45 11.55
C LEU A 706 -26.94 -18.38 12.79
N ASP A 707 -27.19 -19.52 13.41
CA ASP A 707 -27.97 -19.61 14.65
C ASP A 707 -27.24 -18.92 15.83
N ASN A 708 -28.03 -18.28 16.69
CA ASN A 708 -27.54 -17.48 17.82
C ASN A 708 -26.66 -18.29 18.79
N GLU A 709 -27.01 -19.54 19.08
CA GLU A 709 -26.21 -20.43 19.95
C GLU A 709 -24.86 -20.79 19.33
N GLN A 710 -24.85 -21.09 18.02
CA GLN A 710 -23.64 -21.43 17.28
C GLN A 710 -22.67 -20.24 17.22
N MET A 711 -23.21 -19.05 17.02
CA MET A 711 -22.44 -17.80 17.03
C MET A 711 -21.88 -17.49 18.43
N LYS A 712 -22.69 -17.62 19.49
CA LYS A 712 -22.24 -17.43 20.88
C LYS A 712 -21.06 -18.35 21.21
N SER A 713 -21.13 -19.63 20.84
CA SER A 713 -20.07 -20.62 21.09
C SER A 713 -18.71 -20.23 20.47
N ARG A 714 -18.65 -19.70 19.24
CA ARG A 714 -17.37 -19.20 18.68
C ARG A 714 -16.96 -17.87 19.31
N LEU A 715 -17.89 -16.97 19.60
CA LEU A 715 -17.56 -15.70 20.27
C LEU A 715 -16.92 -15.97 21.64
N GLU A 716 -17.44 -16.90 22.43
CA GLU A 716 -16.85 -17.33 23.71
C GLU A 716 -15.41 -17.85 23.56
N HIS A 717 -15.14 -18.64 22.51
CA HIS A 717 -13.79 -19.11 22.19
C HIS A 717 -12.84 -17.95 21.83
N VAL A 718 -13.28 -17.00 21.01
CA VAL A 718 -12.51 -15.79 20.64
C VAL A 718 -12.24 -14.90 21.86
N ILE A 719 -13.27 -14.63 22.66
CA ILE A 719 -13.20 -13.83 23.88
C ILE A 719 -12.21 -14.42 24.88
N LYS A 720 -12.26 -15.75 25.09
CA LYS A 720 -11.32 -16.47 25.95
C LYS A 720 -9.88 -16.47 25.44
N THR A 721 -9.69 -16.35 24.12
CA THR A 721 -8.36 -16.36 23.47
C THR A 721 -7.71 -14.97 23.43
N GLU A 722 -8.50 -13.91 23.20
CA GLU A 722 -8.02 -12.52 23.29
C GLU A 722 -8.02 -11.95 24.73
N GLY A 723 -8.66 -12.62 25.69
CA GLY A 723 -8.74 -12.17 27.10
C GLY A 723 -9.72 -11.02 27.36
N VAL A 724 -10.67 -10.78 26.45
CA VAL A 724 -11.64 -9.67 26.54
C VAL A 724 -12.65 -9.90 27.67
N GLN A 725 -12.99 -8.86 28.43
CA GLN A 725 -14.08 -8.93 29.41
C GLN A 725 -15.43 -8.62 28.74
N VAL A 726 -16.33 -9.60 28.72
CA VAL A 726 -17.67 -9.50 28.10
C VAL A 726 -18.72 -9.96 29.11
N SER A 727 -19.78 -9.18 29.28
CA SER A 727 -20.93 -9.55 30.12
C SER A 727 -21.95 -10.39 29.34
N ASP A 728 -22.80 -11.15 30.03
CA ASP A 728 -23.85 -11.95 29.37
C ASP A 728 -24.82 -11.11 28.53
N ASP A 729 -25.14 -9.88 28.96
CA ASP A 729 -26.00 -8.96 28.20
C ASP A 729 -25.25 -8.28 27.05
N GLY A 730 -23.95 -8.03 27.20
CA GLY A 730 -23.06 -7.67 26.09
C GLY A 730 -23.03 -8.77 25.01
N MET A 731 -22.88 -10.04 25.41
CA MET A 731 -22.91 -11.20 24.52
C MET A 731 -24.26 -11.34 23.80
N LYS A 732 -25.39 -11.24 24.52
CA LYS A 732 -26.74 -11.24 23.90
C LYS A 732 -26.89 -10.11 22.88
N SER A 733 -26.33 -8.94 23.18
CA SER A 733 -26.37 -7.76 22.30
C SER A 733 -25.51 -7.96 21.05
N LEU A 734 -24.26 -8.44 21.19
CA LEU A 734 -23.38 -8.78 20.06
C LEU A 734 -24.08 -9.74 19.08
N VAL A 735 -24.63 -10.84 19.57
CA VAL A 735 -25.30 -11.86 18.74
C VAL A 735 -26.57 -11.31 18.08
N ARG A 736 -27.38 -10.52 18.82
CA ARG A 736 -28.55 -9.83 18.26
C ARG A 736 -28.16 -8.87 17.13
N LEU A 737 -27.13 -8.05 17.33
CA LEU A 737 -26.70 -7.06 16.34
C LEU A 737 -26.01 -7.70 15.12
N ALA A 738 -25.34 -8.84 15.32
CA ALA A 738 -24.76 -9.63 14.25
C ALA A 738 -25.80 -10.25 13.32
N ASN A 739 -26.96 -10.67 13.84
CA ASN A 739 -28.09 -11.22 13.06
C ASN A 739 -27.67 -12.34 12.07
N GLY A 740 -26.84 -13.27 12.55
CA GLY A 740 -26.31 -14.40 11.79
C GLY A 740 -25.06 -14.14 10.94
N ASP A 741 -24.49 -12.93 10.94
CA ASP A 741 -23.23 -12.58 10.28
C ASP A 741 -22.05 -12.61 11.28
N MET A 742 -21.16 -13.60 11.16
CA MET A 742 -20.01 -13.75 12.06
C MET A 742 -18.93 -12.66 11.86
N ARG A 743 -18.79 -12.11 10.64
CA ARG A 743 -17.85 -11.01 10.35
C ARG A 743 -18.32 -9.75 11.08
N LYS A 744 -19.63 -9.46 11.04
CA LYS A 744 -20.26 -8.37 11.80
C LYS A 744 -20.08 -8.57 13.30
N ALA A 745 -20.27 -9.79 13.81
CA ALA A 745 -20.05 -10.11 15.22
C ALA A 745 -18.62 -9.80 15.69
N LEU A 746 -17.61 -10.25 14.94
CA LEU A 746 -16.20 -9.99 15.25
C LEU A 746 -15.84 -8.50 15.16
N ASN A 747 -16.33 -7.78 14.15
CA ASN A 747 -16.12 -6.34 14.03
C ASN A 747 -16.70 -5.57 15.24
N ILE A 748 -17.92 -5.88 15.67
CA ILE A 748 -18.54 -5.19 16.82
C ILE A 748 -17.79 -5.53 18.11
N LEU A 749 -17.41 -6.80 18.31
CA LEU A 749 -16.59 -7.23 19.46
C LEU A 749 -15.26 -6.46 19.50
N GLN A 750 -14.55 -6.36 18.36
CA GLN A 750 -13.30 -5.60 18.26
C GLN A 750 -13.51 -4.13 18.60
N SER A 751 -14.41 -3.44 17.89
CA SER A 751 -14.62 -1.99 18.09
C SER A 751 -15.05 -1.67 19.52
N THR A 752 -15.90 -2.51 20.13
CA THR A 752 -16.33 -2.30 21.51
C THR A 752 -15.19 -2.54 22.50
N SER A 753 -14.37 -3.59 22.29
CA SER A 753 -13.21 -3.90 23.14
C SER A 753 -12.03 -2.93 22.96
N MET A 754 -11.96 -2.21 21.84
CA MET A 754 -10.97 -1.15 21.62
C MET A 754 -11.43 0.20 22.20
N ALA A 755 -12.74 0.47 22.20
CA ALA A 755 -13.32 1.69 22.75
C ALA A 755 -13.56 1.63 24.28
N PHE A 756 -13.82 0.44 24.83
CA PHE A 756 -14.23 0.24 26.22
C PHE A 756 -13.56 -1.01 26.84
N SER A 757 -13.19 -0.92 28.12
CA SER A 757 -12.52 -2.01 28.85
C SER A 757 -13.41 -3.22 29.14
N ILE A 758 -14.74 -3.06 29.04
CA ILE A 758 -15.73 -4.12 29.27
C ILE A 758 -16.80 -4.01 28.18
N VAL A 759 -17.16 -5.15 27.58
CA VAL A 759 -18.20 -5.26 26.55
C VAL A 759 -19.52 -5.62 27.22
N ASP A 760 -20.40 -4.63 27.37
CA ASP A 760 -21.77 -4.76 27.87
C ASP A 760 -22.82 -4.25 26.87
N GLU A 761 -24.11 -4.41 27.16
CA GLU A 761 -25.20 -3.97 26.26
C GLU A 761 -25.10 -2.47 25.92
N VAL A 762 -24.78 -1.62 26.90
CA VAL A 762 -24.72 -0.16 26.71
C VAL A 762 -23.55 0.22 25.83
N ASN A 763 -22.37 -0.37 26.07
CA ASN A 763 -21.15 -0.10 25.31
C ASN A 763 -21.26 -0.66 23.89
N VAL A 764 -21.87 -1.84 23.69
CA VAL A 764 -22.13 -2.43 22.36
C VAL A 764 -23.09 -1.56 21.54
N TYR A 765 -24.22 -1.13 22.12
CA TYR A 765 -25.16 -0.25 21.41
C TYR A 765 -24.57 1.14 21.14
N THR A 766 -23.79 1.70 22.07
CA THR A 766 -23.11 3.00 21.91
C THR A 766 -22.00 2.93 20.85
N CYS A 767 -21.20 1.85 20.82
CA CYS A 767 -20.15 1.64 19.81
C CYS A 767 -20.73 1.46 18.39
N THR A 768 -21.91 0.82 18.28
CA THR A 768 -22.58 0.60 16.99
C THR A 768 -23.50 1.74 16.55
N GLY A 769 -23.76 2.73 17.41
CA GLY A 769 -24.69 3.83 17.13
C GLY A 769 -26.16 3.42 17.00
N GLN A 770 -26.52 2.19 17.38
CA GLN A 770 -27.88 1.68 17.26
C GLN A 770 -28.74 2.01 18.49
N PRO A 771 -30.07 2.19 18.33
CA PRO A 771 -30.95 2.59 19.42
C PRO A 771 -31.21 1.45 20.40
N LEU A 772 -31.15 1.75 21.70
CA LEU A 772 -31.53 0.81 22.75
C LEU A 772 -33.05 0.55 22.74
N ARG A 773 -33.47 -0.60 23.30
CA ARG A 773 -34.91 -0.94 23.38
C ARG A 773 -35.73 0.10 24.14
N SER A 774 -35.16 0.68 25.20
CA SER A 774 -35.74 1.78 25.96
C SER A 774 -35.86 3.06 25.15
N ASP A 775 -34.88 3.39 24.31
CA ASP A 775 -34.94 4.55 23.42
C ASP A 775 -36.08 4.40 22.39
N ILE A 776 -36.24 3.21 21.79
CA ILE A 776 -37.34 2.93 20.86
C ILE A 776 -38.71 2.97 21.56
N ALA A 777 -38.82 2.41 22.77
CA ALA A 777 -40.04 2.49 23.56
C ALA A 777 -40.44 3.96 23.82
N ASN A 778 -39.51 4.77 24.34
CA ASN A 778 -39.72 6.20 24.57
C ASN A 778 -40.08 6.96 23.28
N ILE A 779 -39.40 6.65 22.16
CA ILE A 779 -39.69 7.27 20.85
C ILE A 779 -41.13 6.96 20.41
N VAL A 780 -41.60 5.71 20.52
CA VAL A 780 -42.97 5.34 20.12
C VAL A 780 -44.00 5.89 21.11
N GLU A 781 -43.70 5.90 22.41
CA GLU A 781 -44.54 6.51 23.44
C GLU A 781 -44.75 8.00 23.17
N TRP A 782 -43.69 8.76 22.89
CA TRP A 782 -43.81 10.17 22.51
C TRP A 782 -44.54 10.37 21.19
N MET A 783 -44.37 9.48 20.19
CA MET A 783 -45.11 9.58 18.93
C MET A 783 -46.62 9.32 19.06
N LEU A 784 -47.04 8.53 20.05
CA LEU A 784 -48.46 8.23 20.32
C LEU A 784 -49.09 9.24 21.28
N ASN A 785 -48.42 9.54 22.40
CA ASN A 785 -49.04 10.23 23.54
C ASN A 785 -48.84 11.75 23.54
N GLU A 786 -47.73 12.25 23.00
CA GLU A 786 -47.35 13.68 23.11
C GLU A 786 -47.90 14.55 21.97
N ASP A 787 -47.75 15.87 22.11
CA ASP A 787 -47.93 16.83 21.02
C ASP A 787 -46.75 16.78 20.01
N PHE A 788 -46.98 17.29 18.79
CA PHE A 788 -45.98 17.23 17.71
C PHE A 788 -44.64 17.88 18.08
N ASN A 789 -44.68 19.01 18.78
CA ASN A 789 -43.49 19.78 19.12
C ASN A 789 -42.72 19.12 20.26
N THR A 790 -43.41 18.63 21.29
CA THR A 790 -42.78 17.89 22.40
C THR A 790 -42.18 16.57 21.91
N ALA A 791 -42.92 15.77 21.13
CA ALA A 791 -42.41 14.55 20.51
C ALA A 791 -41.18 14.82 19.63
N TYR A 792 -41.29 15.75 18.67
CA TYR A 792 -40.18 16.10 17.77
C TYR A 792 -38.98 16.68 18.53
N SER A 793 -39.21 17.45 19.60
CA SER A 793 -38.16 17.99 20.47
C SER A 793 -37.44 16.88 21.22
N ASN A 794 -38.17 15.96 21.86
CA ASN A 794 -37.60 14.87 22.66
C ASN A 794 -36.86 13.84 21.80
N ILE A 795 -37.44 13.41 20.67
CA ILE A 795 -36.76 12.52 19.71
C ILE A 795 -35.52 13.22 19.13
N THR A 796 -35.61 14.52 18.77
CA THR A 796 -34.43 15.27 18.27
C THR A 796 -33.33 15.40 19.32
N LYS A 797 -33.66 15.64 20.61
CA LYS A 797 -32.68 15.65 21.71
C LYS A 797 -32.00 14.28 21.81
N LEU A 798 -32.77 13.21 21.91
CA LEU A 798 -32.27 11.84 22.10
C LEU A 798 -31.31 11.43 20.98
N LYS A 799 -31.71 11.65 19.72
CA LYS A 799 -30.85 11.44 18.54
C LYS A 799 -29.57 12.28 18.58
N THR A 800 -29.63 13.54 19.02
CA THR A 800 -28.45 14.42 19.10
C THR A 800 -27.48 13.99 20.21
N LEU A 801 -28.00 13.42 21.30
CA LEU A 801 -27.20 12.98 22.46
C LEU A 801 -26.55 11.59 22.25
N LYS A 802 -27.24 10.68 21.54
CA LYS A 802 -26.80 9.28 21.34
C LYS A 802 -26.32 8.95 19.92
N GLY A 803 -26.25 9.94 19.02
CA GLY A 803 -25.76 9.74 17.64
C GLY A 803 -26.67 8.92 16.70
N LEU A 804 -27.90 8.63 17.13
CA LEU A 804 -28.81 7.68 16.46
C LEU A 804 -29.28 8.18 15.09
N ALA A 805 -29.14 7.37 14.04
CA ALA A 805 -29.69 7.66 12.71
C ALA A 805 -31.19 7.34 12.63
N LEU A 806 -31.94 8.03 11.74
CA LEU A 806 -33.37 7.76 11.55
C LEU A 806 -33.64 6.38 10.94
N GLN A 807 -32.70 5.82 10.16
CA GLN A 807 -32.91 4.53 9.50
C GLN A 807 -32.96 3.36 10.50
N ASP A 808 -32.06 3.33 11.48
CA ASP A 808 -32.08 2.34 12.57
C ASP A 808 -33.33 2.48 13.44
N ILE A 809 -33.73 3.72 13.74
CA ILE A 809 -34.99 4.02 14.44
C ILE A 809 -36.19 3.52 13.62
N LEU A 810 -36.24 3.79 12.33
CA LEU A 810 -37.33 3.34 11.45
C LEU A 810 -37.40 1.79 11.39
N THR A 811 -36.24 1.13 11.37
CA THR A 811 -36.13 -0.34 11.34
C THR A 811 -36.65 -0.96 12.64
N GLU A 812 -36.22 -0.48 13.81
CA GLU A 812 -36.71 -1.00 15.10
C GLU A 812 -38.17 -0.58 15.37
N VAL A 813 -38.62 0.60 14.94
CA VAL A 813 -40.04 1.00 14.99
C VAL A 813 -40.89 0.14 14.04
N HIS A 814 -40.37 -0.30 12.88
CA HIS A 814 -41.08 -1.22 11.99
C HIS A 814 -41.27 -2.59 12.68
N LEU A 815 -40.22 -3.11 13.32
CA LEU A 815 -40.31 -4.32 14.16
C LEU A 815 -41.29 -4.13 15.33
N TYR A 816 -41.37 -2.92 15.91
CA TYR A 816 -42.33 -2.60 16.97
C TYR A 816 -43.78 -2.59 16.47
N VAL A 817 -44.06 -1.91 15.35
CA VAL A 817 -45.38 -1.89 14.68
C VAL A 817 -45.79 -3.29 14.20
N HIS A 818 -44.84 -4.18 13.92
CA HIS A 818 -45.14 -5.58 13.62
C HIS A 818 -45.51 -6.43 14.84
N ARG A 819 -44.99 -6.09 16.04
CA ARG A 819 -45.26 -6.78 17.32
C ARG A 819 -46.53 -6.29 18.02
N VAL A 820 -46.89 -5.02 17.87
CA VAL A 820 -48.08 -4.43 18.51
C VAL A 820 -49.32 -4.64 17.64
N ASN A 821 -50.43 -5.02 18.27
CA ASN A 821 -51.71 -5.29 17.60
C ASN A 821 -52.48 -3.99 17.28
N PHE A 822 -51.95 -3.20 16.33
CA PHE A 822 -52.67 -2.07 15.76
C PHE A 822 -53.87 -2.52 14.89
N PRO A 823 -55.01 -1.81 14.91
CA PRO A 823 -56.13 -2.07 13.99
C PRO A 823 -55.69 -2.04 12.52
N GLN A 824 -56.25 -2.92 11.70
CA GLN A 824 -55.74 -3.19 10.33
C GLN A 824 -55.58 -1.94 9.47
N LYS A 825 -56.57 -1.02 9.48
CA LYS A 825 -56.53 0.25 8.74
C LYS A 825 -55.33 1.13 9.12
N ILE A 826 -55.06 1.23 10.43
CA ILE A 826 -53.96 2.00 10.99
C ILE A 826 -52.62 1.31 10.71
N ARG A 827 -52.55 -0.02 10.87
CA ARG A 827 -51.35 -0.80 10.56
C ARG A 827 -50.94 -0.67 9.09
N ILE A 828 -51.90 -0.71 8.16
CA ILE A 828 -51.65 -0.48 6.73
C ILE A 828 -51.14 0.95 6.50
N HIS A 829 -51.80 1.96 7.06
CA HIS A 829 -51.38 3.36 6.91
C HIS A 829 -49.96 3.61 7.43
N LEU A 830 -49.63 3.11 8.63
CA LEU A 830 -48.29 3.23 9.21
C LEU A 830 -47.25 2.51 8.35
N LEU A 831 -47.51 1.28 7.89
CA LEU A 831 -46.56 0.55 7.04
C LEU A 831 -46.35 1.21 5.68
N GLU A 832 -47.41 1.72 5.05
CA GLU A 832 -47.33 2.48 3.80
C GLU A 832 -46.50 3.75 3.99
N LYS A 833 -46.76 4.53 5.06
CA LYS A 833 -46.05 5.79 5.34
C LYS A 833 -44.62 5.57 5.81
N MET A 834 -44.32 4.46 6.48
CA MET A 834 -42.95 4.06 6.83
C MET A 834 -42.16 3.57 5.62
N ALA A 835 -42.76 2.83 4.70
CA ALA A 835 -42.12 2.47 3.42
C ALA A 835 -41.87 3.70 2.53
N ASP A 836 -42.81 4.63 2.49
CA ASP A 836 -42.66 5.97 1.91
C ASP A 836 -41.41 6.68 2.48
N VAL A 837 -41.28 6.70 3.80
CA VAL A 837 -40.14 7.31 4.52
C VAL A 837 -38.83 6.56 4.26
N GLU A 838 -38.83 5.23 4.26
CA GLU A 838 -37.64 4.41 3.99
C GLU A 838 -37.12 4.63 2.56
N TYR A 839 -38.00 4.58 1.56
CA TYR A 839 -37.65 4.86 0.17
C TYR A 839 -37.09 6.28 0.00
N ARG A 840 -37.69 7.27 0.67
CA ARG A 840 -37.20 8.66 0.65
C ARG A 840 -35.86 8.82 1.40
N LEU A 841 -35.57 8.01 2.42
CA LEU A 841 -34.26 8.01 3.11
C LEU A 841 -33.20 7.35 2.23
N ALA A 842 -33.49 6.20 1.60
CA ALA A 842 -32.61 5.56 0.63
C ALA A 842 -32.31 6.47 -0.59
N ALA A 843 -33.26 7.31 -0.98
CA ALA A 843 -33.08 8.36 -2.00
C ALA A 843 -32.35 9.63 -1.49
N GLY A 844 -31.81 9.64 -0.27
CA GLY A 844 -30.96 10.72 0.25
C GLY A 844 -31.67 12.00 0.67
N THR A 845 -32.96 11.94 1.07
CA THR A 845 -33.71 13.14 1.47
C THR A 845 -33.43 13.60 2.91
N SER A 846 -33.83 14.84 3.24
CA SER A 846 -33.57 15.46 4.54
C SER A 846 -34.22 14.71 5.70
N GLU A 847 -33.38 14.01 6.46
CA GLU A 847 -33.73 13.22 7.65
C GLU A 847 -34.68 13.94 8.64
N LYS A 848 -34.55 15.27 8.82
CA LYS A 848 -35.43 16.03 9.71
C LYS A 848 -36.85 16.17 9.19
N ILE A 849 -37.03 16.26 7.87
CA ILE A 849 -38.36 16.26 7.23
C ILE A 849 -38.96 14.87 7.34
N GLN A 850 -38.15 13.81 7.18
CA GLN A 850 -38.63 12.44 7.35
C GLN A 850 -38.99 12.09 8.81
N LEU A 851 -38.25 12.63 9.80
CA LEU A 851 -38.64 12.53 11.21
C LEU A 851 -39.98 13.23 11.47
N SER A 852 -40.18 14.45 10.95
CA SER A 852 -41.48 15.11 11.00
C SER A 852 -42.59 14.31 10.30
N SER A 853 -42.29 13.68 9.15
CA SER A 853 -43.24 12.84 8.42
C SER A 853 -43.59 11.54 9.16
N LEU A 854 -42.64 10.97 9.91
CA LEU A 854 -42.86 9.79 10.75
C LEU A 854 -43.77 10.13 11.93
N ILE A 855 -43.45 11.18 12.69
CA ILE A 855 -44.28 11.66 13.80
C ILE A 855 -45.68 12.04 13.31
N ALA A 856 -45.79 12.72 12.16
CA ALA A 856 -47.09 13.04 11.56
C ALA A 856 -47.89 11.79 11.16
N ALA A 857 -47.25 10.72 10.69
CA ALA A 857 -47.94 9.46 10.39
C ALA A 857 -48.47 8.77 11.67
N PHE A 858 -47.72 8.84 12.78
CA PHE A 858 -48.20 8.35 14.08
C PHE A 858 -49.30 9.22 14.69
N GLN A 859 -49.29 10.53 14.47
CA GLN A 859 -50.38 11.41 14.90
C GLN A 859 -51.65 11.24 14.06
N VAL A 860 -51.54 11.20 12.72
CA VAL A 860 -52.68 10.84 11.86
C VAL A 860 -53.20 9.44 12.20
N ALA A 861 -52.35 8.49 12.61
CA ALA A 861 -52.78 7.20 13.13
C ALA A 861 -53.53 7.28 14.48
N ARG A 862 -53.19 8.22 15.38
CA ARG A 862 -53.96 8.51 16.61
C ARG A 862 -55.29 9.17 16.28
N ASP A 863 -55.30 10.12 15.37
CA ASP A 863 -56.51 10.84 14.95
C ASP A 863 -57.49 9.89 14.23
N MET A 864 -57.00 8.79 13.63
CA MET A 864 -57.83 7.67 13.14
C MET A 864 -58.40 6.74 14.25
N VAL A 865 -57.98 6.87 15.51
CA VAL A 865 -58.51 6.10 16.67
C VAL A 865 -59.57 6.90 17.42
N THR A 866 -59.38 8.21 17.57
CA THR A 866 -60.35 9.11 18.21
C THR A 866 -61.48 9.46 17.23
N PRO A 867 -62.73 8.98 17.43
CA PRO A 867 -63.85 9.51 16.66
C PRO A 867 -64.05 10.99 16.99
N ASP A 868 -64.47 11.78 16.00
CA ASP A 868 -64.60 13.24 16.12
C ASP A 868 -65.50 13.65 17.31
N SER A 869 -65.03 14.63 18.10
CA SER A 869 -65.68 15.16 19.32
C SER A 869 -65.87 16.67 19.28
#